data_AF-A0A7J8NFS4-F1
#
_entry.id   AF-A0A7J8NFS4-F1
#
_cell.length_a   1.000
_cell.length_b   1.000
_cell.length_c   1.000
_cell.angle_alpha   90.00
_cell.angle_beta   90.00
_cell.angle_gamma   90.00
#
_symmetry.space_group_name_H-M   'P 1'
#
loop_
_entity.id
_entity.type
_entity.pdbx_description
1 polymer ?
#
loop_
_entity_poly.entity_id
_entity_poly.type
_entity_poly.pdbx_seq_one_letter_code
_entity_poly.pdbx_strand_id
1 'polypeptide(L)'
;MGKAAVVILLKVLMILISTAWLSLWLLKPTNLWTRKWKAAESSARNTVFGYYAWTFYTRISHDFTQLTPMESLKLDLWQLKFLRVATRFGLLAEACLALLLLPILRELAVFRILGIQFEASVRYHIWLGTAMICFATFHGASTLFIWGVSHYIQDEITKWQRTGRIYLAGEITLVVGLVMWITSLPQIRRKRFEIFYYMHHLYIIFLVFFLLHAGDRHFYMIFAGVFLFCLDKLLRILQSWPQTHILSARLYPCKVVELILPKDTGLKYTPTSIIFMKIPSISRFQWHSFSITSSSTIDHHTMSVLVKCDGRWTTSLYDNIRAQLDSDAAKMKPIPVAIEGPYGPSSLTFLRYDNLLLVAGGIGITPFLSILHEIAATQGNGSSRYRLPSRIQLIYVVKKSQYIGLLQSASSLLQNHPSNKCHLKLKVFVTQEKQCGATLGEMLNEASQVQSVHFGLKGPIYAIHGPQSLYWTAALAGIASITFLVFLICFNHIFVPSGKNTSGHHSSKQTVSSKMKAPKEKSPSWVADILIISSFIISLACTSLVAIVLRWRRLKKEEVPLVSSKEEKVQELSSIETKDVVEEEHEVHFGGRANLKDEFSKFLNETNGSDIGVLVSGPETMKEAVASLCQQKSGCFQIGNKEKKPYLSFHALTFTL
;
A
#
# COMPACT_ATOMS: atom_id res chain seq x y z
N MET A 1 -11.64 -21.79 -12.92
CA MET A 1 -11.29 -20.56 -13.65
C MET A 1 -10.20 -19.82 -12.89
N GLY A 2 -9.04 -19.59 -13.50
CA GLY A 2 -7.89 -18.99 -12.80
C GLY A 2 -8.17 -17.57 -12.30
N LYS A 3 -7.56 -17.17 -11.16
CA LYS A 3 -7.71 -15.83 -10.57
C LYS A 3 -7.46 -14.70 -11.57
N ALA A 4 -6.55 -14.89 -12.53
CA ALA A 4 -6.29 -13.94 -13.61
C ALA A 4 -7.44 -13.85 -14.62
N ALA A 5 -8.04 -14.99 -15.00
CA ALA A 5 -9.22 -15.01 -15.86
C ALA A 5 -10.42 -14.37 -15.16
N VAL A 6 -10.59 -14.59 -13.85
CA VAL A 6 -11.64 -13.93 -13.05
C VAL A 6 -11.39 -12.43 -12.96
N VAL A 7 -10.15 -11.97 -12.81
CA VAL A 7 -9.82 -10.53 -12.76
C VAL A 7 -9.93 -9.85 -14.13
N ILE A 8 -9.52 -10.50 -15.21
CA ILE A 8 -9.70 -9.99 -16.58
C ILE A 8 -11.19 -9.99 -16.93
N LEU A 9 -11.90 -11.06 -16.60
CA LEU A 9 -13.36 -11.12 -16.76
C LEU A 9 -14.02 -10.02 -15.93
N LEU A 10 -13.63 -9.78 -14.68
CA LEU A 10 -14.14 -8.69 -13.84
C LEU A 10 -13.80 -7.31 -14.40
N LYS A 11 -12.60 -7.10 -14.98
CA LYS A 11 -12.20 -5.84 -15.60
C LYS A 11 -12.97 -5.58 -16.89
N VAL A 12 -13.07 -6.58 -17.77
CA VAL A 12 -13.83 -6.50 -19.02
C VAL A 12 -15.31 -6.36 -18.71
N LEU A 13 -15.82 -7.09 -17.72
CA LEU A 13 -17.19 -6.96 -17.23
C LEU A 13 -17.41 -5.58 -16.60
N MET A 14 -16.49 -5.04 -15.81
CA MET A 14 -16.59 -3.66 -15.30
C MET A 14 -16.57 -2.63 -16.42
N ILE A 15 -15.68 -2.77 -17.42
CA ILE A 15 -15.60 -1.84 -18.55
C ILE A 15 -16.87 -1.93 -19.40
N LEU A 16 -17.36 -3.14 -19.69
CA LEU A 16 -18.61 -3.36 -20.43
C LEU A 16 -19.82 -2.88 -19.64
N ILE A 17 -19.87 -3.12 -18.33
CA ILE A 17 -20.93 -2.60 -17.45
C ILE A 17 -20.86 -1.09 -17.40
N SER A 18 -19.68 -0.49 -17.22
CA SER A 18 -19.49 0.96 -17.15
C SER A 18 -19.76 1.64 -18.48
N THR A 19 -19.36 1.07 -19.61
CA THR A 19 -19.65 1.60 -20.96
C THR A 19 -21.12 1.43 -21.32
N ALA A 20 -21.71 0.25 -21.05
CA ALA A 20 -23.15 0.03 -21.17
C ALA A 20 -23.93 1.02 -20.29
N TRP A 21 -23.49 1.26 -19.05
CA TRP A 21 -24.07 2.24 -18.13
C TRP A 21 -23.89 3.68 -18.60
N LEU A 22 -22.72 4.08 -19.11
CA LEU A 22 -22.51 5.41 -19.67
C LEU A 22 -23.41 5.63 -20.91
N SER A 23 -23.54 4.61 -21.76
CA SER A 23 -24.46 4.66 -22.91
C SER A 23 -25.93 4.66 -22.49
N LEU A 24 -26.31 3.93 -21.43
CA LEU A 24 -27.65 3.99 -20.82
C LEU A 24 -27.93 5.42 -20.30
N TRP A 25 -26.93 6.10 -19.72
CA TRP A 25 -27.05 7.48 -19.23
C TRP A 25 -27.11 8.54 -20.34
N LEU A 26 -26.38 8.34 -21.44
CA LEU A 26 -26.35 9.25 -22.59
C LEU A 26 -27.58 9.09 -23.48
N LEU A 27 -28.10 7.87 -23.66
CA LEU A 27 -29.23 7.59 -24.55
C LEU A 27 -30.61 7.78 -23.89
N LYS A 28 -30.74 7.62 -22.57
CA LYS A 28 -32.03 7.72 -21.86
C LYS A 28 -32.70 9.11 -21.88
N PRO A 29 -31.96 10.24 -21.90
CA PRO A 29 -32.54 11.57 -22.10
C PRO A 29 -32.97 11.83 -23.57
N THR A 30 -32.67 10.91 -24.49
CA THR A 30 -33.04 11.00 -25.91
C THR A 30 -34.21 10.06 -26.22
N ASN A 31 -34.93 10.30 -27.33
CA ASN A 31 -36.08 9.48 -27.74
C ASN A 31 -35.72 8.04 -28.20
N LEU A 32 -34.45 7.63 -28.09
CA LEU A 32 -33.93 6.36 -28.61
C LEU A 32 -34.12 5.17 -27.62
N TRP A 33 -34.77 5.36 -26.47
CA TRP A 33 -34.91 4.31 -25.45
C TRP A 33 -36.02 3.29 -25.75
N THR A 34 -35.64 2.07 -26.15
CA THR A 34 -36.60 1.03 -26.59
C THR A 34 -37.13 0.13 -25.46
N ARG A 35 -38.25 -0.55 -25.74
CA ARG A 35 -38.97 -1.45 -24.79
C ARG A 35 -38.13 -2.63 -24.28
N LYS A 36 -37.16 -3.12 -25.06
CA LYS A 36 -36.24 -4.21 -24.67
C LYS A 36 -35.27 -3.80 -23.55
N TRP A 37 -34.83 -2.55 -23.52
CA TRP A 37 -33.95 -2.03 -22.47
C TRP A 37 -34.65 -1.89 -21.11
N LYS A 38 -35.97 -1.62 -21.09
CA LYS A 38 -36.78 -1.60 -19.85
C LYS A 38 -36.81 -2.97 -19.14
N ALA A 39 -36.83 -4.06 -19.91
CA ALA A 39 -36.86 -5.41 -19.33
C ALA A 39 -35.51 -5.79 -18.71
N ALA A 40 -34.40 -5.48 -19.38
CA ALA A 40 -33.05 -5.69 -18.86
C ALA A 40 -32.78 -4.86 -17.57
N GLU A 41 -33.24 -3.60 -17.56
CA GLU A 41 -33.19 -2.73 -16.37
C GLU A 41 -33.99 -3.31 -15.19
N SER A 42 -35.19 -3.84 -15.44
CA SER A 42 -36.01 -4.45 -14.38
C SER A 42 -35.37 -5.67 -13.75
N SER A 43 -34.61 -6.45 -14.53
CA SER A 43 -33.89 -7.63 -14.07
C SER A 43 -32.65 -7.26 -13.25
N ALA A 44 -31.92 -6.21 -13.66
CA ALA A 44 -30.71 -5.76 -12.96
C ALA A 44 -31.00 -5.11 -11.59
N ARG A 45 -32.18 -4.50 -11.42
CA ARG A 45 -32.63 -3.76 -10.22
C ARG A 45 -32.50 -4.51 -8.89
N ASN A 46 -32.61 -5.84 -8.92
CA ASN A 46 -32.58 -6.70 -7.74
C ASN A 46 -31.16 -7.13 -7.32
N THR A 47 -30.14 -6.77 -8.09
CA THR A 47 -28.73 -7.00 -7.70
C THR A 47 -28.25 -5.89 -6.77
N VAL A 48 -27.27 -6.14 -5.89
CA VAL A 48 -26.72 -5.11 -4.97
C VAL A 48 -26.27 -3.86 -5.75
N PHE A 49 -25.57 -4.05 -6.86
CA PHE A 49 -25.15 -2.95 -7.75
C PHE A 49 -26.33 -2.29 -8.46
N GLY A 50 -27.33 -3.07 -8.89
CA GLY A 50 -28.55 -2.54 -9.47
C GLY A 50 -29.44 -1.81 -8.47
N TYR A 51 -29.45 -2.16 -7.19
CA TYR A 51 -30.15 -1.44 -6.13
C TYR A 51 -29.48 -0.10 -5.84
N TYR A 52 -28.15 -0.04 -5.72
CA TYR A 52 -27.44 1.24 -5.55
C TYR A 52 -27.53 2.13 -6.80
N ALA A 53 -27.42 1.55 -7.99
CA ALA A 53 -27.58 2.31 -9.23
C ALA A 53 -29.04 2.71 -9.50
N TRP A 54 -30.02 1.87 -9.12
CA TRP A 54 -31.46 2.18 -9.21
C TRP A 54 -31.86 3.23 -8.18
N THR A 55 -31.39 3.16 -6.94
CA THR A 55 -31.64 4.20 -5.92
C THR A 55 -30.99 5.53 -6.30
N PHE A 56 -29.81 5.49 -6.93
CA PHE A 56 -29.19 6.68 -7.50
C PHE A 56 -29.97 7.20 -8.72
N TYR A 57 -30.41 6.31 -9.62
CA TYR A 57 -31.23 6.64 -10.79
C TYR A 57 -32.63 7.16 -10.42
N THR A 58 -33.35 6.54 -9.48
CA THR A 58 -34.67 7.01 -9.04
C THR A 58 -34.55 8.35 -8.35
N ARG A 59 -33.47 8.58 -7.60
CA ARG A 59 -33.18 9.88 -7.01
C ARG A 59 -32.89 10.94 -8.08
N ILE A 60 -32.16 10.58 -9.14
CA ILE A 60 -31.90 11.45 -10.29
C ILE A 60 -33.16 11.74 -11.08
N SER A 61 -33.92 10.70 -11.43
CA SER A 61 -35.17 10.79 -12.17
C SER A 61 -36.23 11.58 -11.41
N HIS A 62 -36.37 11.34 -10.11
CA HIS A 62 -37.28 12.06 -9.23
C HIS A 62 -36.91 13.54 -9.13
N ASP A 63 -35.61 13.86 -9.01
CA ASP A 63 -35.15 15.25 -9.02
C ASP A 63 -35.42 15.90 -10.38
N PHE A 64 -35.13 15.23 -11.51
CA PHE A 64 -35.46 15.73 -12.88
C PHE A 64 -36.96 15.96 -13.10
N THR A 65 -37.84 15.21 -12.42
CA THR A 65 -39.29 15.45 -12.45
C THR A 65 -39.74 16.58 -11.52
N GLN A 66 -38.98 16.88 -10.46
CA GLN A 66 -39.22 18.00 -9.54
C GLN A 66 -38.25 19.16 -9.80
N LEU A 67 -38.35 19.76 -10.98
CA LEU A 67 -37.63 20.98 -11.34
C LEU A 67 -38.29 22.19 -10.68
N THR A 68 -37.98 22.46 -9.41
CA THR A 68 -38.24 23.79 -8.83
C THR A 68 -37.05 24.70 -9.17
N PRO A 69 -37.28 25.87 -9.81
CA PRO A 69 -36.23 26.85 -10.01
C PRO A 69 -35.66 27.27 -8.64
N MET A 70 -34.34 27.31 -8.48
CA MET A 70 -33.77 28.09 -7.38
C MET A 70 -34.02 29.57 -7.70
N GLU A 71 -34.79 30.26 -6.86
CA GLU A 71 -35.12 31.69 -7.05
C GLU A 71 -33.90 32.60 -7.21
N SER A 72 -32.70 32.16 -6.79
CA SER A 72 -31.47 32.95 -6.81
C SER A 72 -30.74 33.00 -8.15
N LEU A 73 -30.97 32.05 -9.07
CA LEU A 73 -30.28 31.93 -10.34
C LEU A 73 -31.33 31.87 -11.46
N LYS A 74 -31.51 32.97 -12.20
CA LYS A 74 -32.40 33.05 -13.38
C LYS A 74 -31.82 32.24 -14.55
N LEU A 75 -31.72 30.92 -14.38
CA LEU A 75 -31.17 30.00 -15.37
C LEU A 75 -32.28 29.45 -16.26
N ASP A 76 -31.97 29.31 -17.55
CA ASP A 76 -32.84 28.62 -18.49
C ASP A 76 -32.95 27.13 -18.13
N LEU A 77 -34.05 26.50 -18.58
CA LEU A 77 -34.35 25.09 -18.29
C LEU A 77 -33.19 24.14 -18.69
N TRP A 78 -32.51 24.43 -19.81
CA TRP A 78 -31.38 23.62 -20.25
C TRP A 78 -30.15 23.80 -19.36
N GLN A 79 -29.86 25.04 -18.92
CA GLN A 79 -28.77 25.37 -18.01
C GLN A 79 -28.97 24.70 -16.64
N LEU A 80 -30.21 24.71 -16.13
CA LEU A 80 -30.56 24.02 -14.89
C LEU A 80 -30.39 22.50 -15.01
N LYS A 81 -30.81 21.90 -16.14
CA LYS A 81 -30.59 20.46 -16.41
C LYS A 81 -29.11 20.13 -16.46
N PHE A 82 -28.30 20.95 -17.12
CA PHE A 82 -26.86 20.76 -17.23
C PHE A 82 -26.15 20.91 -15.87
N LEU A 83 -26.52 21.91 -15.06
CA LEU A 83 -25.97 22.13 -13.72
C LEU A 83 -26.27 20.94 -12.81
N ARG A 84 -27.46 20.34 -12.96
CA ARG A 84 -27.81 19.13 -12.24
C ARG A 84 -26.97 17.93 -12.66
N VAL A 85 -26.63 17.78 -13.95
CA VAL A 85 -25.66 16.75 -14.39
C VAL A 85 -24.28 17.03 -13.81
N ALA A 86 -23.81 18.28 -13.85
CA ALA A 86 -22.53 18.70 -13.27
C ALA A 86 -22.43 18.34 -11.79
N THR A 87 -23.47 18.60 -10.99
CA THR A 87 -23.50 18.25 -9.56
C THR A 87 -23.49 16.73 -9.31
N ARG A 88 -23.96 15.89 -10.23
CA ARG A 88 -23.84 14.42 -10.10
C ARG A 88 -22.42 13.93 -10.26
N PHE A 89 -21.63 14.55 -11.13
CA PHE A 89 -20.20 14.27 -11.18
C PHE A 89 -19.53 14.61 -9.83
N GLY A 90 -19.97 15.67 -9.15
CA GLY A 90 -19.54 15.98 -7.78
C GLY A 90 -19.86 14.86 -6.78
N LEU A 91 -21.08 14.31 -6.81
CA LEU A 91 -21.46 13.16 -5.96
C LEU A 91 -20.68 11.89 -6.28
N LEU A 92 -20.32 11.68 -7.55
CA LEU A 92 -19.54 10.52 -7.96
C LEU A 92 -18.07 10.66 -7.52
N ALA A 93 -17.53 11.88 -7.54
CA ALA A 93 -16.25 12.21 -6.94
C ALA A 93 -16.27 11.97 -5.41
N GLU A 94 -17.32 12.39 -4.72
CA GLU A 94 -17.53 12.14 -3.28
C GLU A 94 -17.56 10.64 -2.95
N ALA A 95 -18.27 9.84 -3.75
CA ALA A 95 -18.31 8.38 -3.57
C ALA A 95 -16.91 7.75 -3.72
N CYS A 96 -16.10 8.24 -4.66
CA CYS A 96 -14.72 7.81 -4.82
C CYS A 96 -13.87 8.24 -3.62
N LEU A 97 -14.03 9.47 -3.13
CA LEU A 97 -13.34 10.01 -1.96
C LEU A 97 -13.65 9.22 -0.69
N ALA A 98 -14.90 8.80 -0.48
CA ALA A 98 -15.32 8.01 0.68
C ALA A 98 -14.54 6.69 0.82
N LEU A 99 -14.16 6.10 -0.31
CA LEU A 99 -13.41 4.85 -0.36
C LEU A 99 -11.90 5.07 -0.53
N LEU A 100 -11.44 6.29 -0.85
CA LEU A 100 -10.08 6.56 -1.29
C LEU A 100 -9.01 6.24 -0.25
N LEU A 101 -9.31 6.43 1.04
CA LEU A 101 -8.35 6.26 2.14
C LEU A 101 -8.28 4.82 2.66
N LEU A 102 -9.28 3.99 2.38
CA LEU A 102 -9.33 2.60 2.89
C LEU A 102 -8.19 1.72 2.37
N PRO A 103 -7.80 1.76 1.07
CA PRO A 103 -6.75 0.90 0.54
C PRO A 103 -5.34 1.25 1.04
N ILE A 104 -5.16 2.41 1.68
CA ILE A 104 -3.85 2.87 2.20
C ILE A 104 -3.69 2.69 3.72
N LEU A 105 -4.68 2.08 4.39
CA LEU A 105 -4.60 1.72 5.80
C LEU A 105 -3.61 0.55 5.98
N ARG A 106 -2.46 0.82 6.61
CA ARG A 106 -1.35 -0.15 6.69
C ARG A 106 -1.43 -1.06 7.91
N GLU A 107 -1.69 -0.50 9.08
CA GLU A 107 -1.80 -1.24 10.33
C GLU A 107 -3.16 -1.91 10.46
N LEU A 108 -4.24 -1.17 10.18
CA LEU A 108 -5.59 -1.74 10.22
C LEU A 108 -5.81 -2.79 9.12
N ALA A 109 -5.06 -2.68 8.02
CA ALA A 109 -4.98 -3.64 6.92
C ALA A 109 -6.34 -4.25 6.55
N VAL A 110 -7.39 -3.43 6.42
CA VAL A 110 -8.78 -3.88 6.17
C VAL A 110 -8.86 -4.83 4.97
N PHE A 111 -8.05 -4.57 3.95
CA PHE A 111 -7.95 -5.38 2.74
C PHE A 111 -7.32 -6.77 2.96
N ARG A 112 -6.56 -6.98 4.04
CA ARG A 112 -6.02 -8.30 4.42
C ARG A 112 -7.14 -9.27 4.79
N ILE A 113 -8.25 -8.79 5.36
CA ILE A 113 -9.46 -9.60 5.62
C ILE A 113 -10.04 -10.15 4.31
N LEU A 114 -9.94 -9.37 3.23
CA LEU A 114 -10.34 -9.76 1.87
C LEU A 114 -9.27 -10.59 1.14
N GLY A 115 -8.17 -10.95 1.81
CA GLY A 115 -7.04 -11.67 1.20
C GLY A 115 -6.22 -10.82 0.23
N ILE A 116 -6.35 -9.49 0.26
CA ILE A 116 -5.62 -8.55 -0.58
C ILE A 116 -4.44 -7.98 0.22
N GLN A 117 -3.22 -8.14 -0.28
CA GLN A 117 -2.02 -7.57 0.32
C GLN A 117 -1.97 -6.03 0.15
N PHE A 118 -1.23 -5.36 1.03
CA PHE A 118 -1.13 -3.90 1.02
C PHE A 118 -0.56 -3.33 -0.29
N GLU A 119 0.45 -3.98 -0.87
CA GLU A 119 1.06 -3.56 -2.13
C GLU A 119 0.06 -3.60 -3.28
N ALA A 120 -0.86 -4.57 -3.24
CA ALA A 120 -1.97 -4.66 -4.19
C ALA A 120 -3.07 -3.64 -3.87
N SER A 121 -3.34 -3.34 -2.59
CA SER A 121 -4.37 -2.38 -2.18
C SER A 121 -4.07 -0.95 -2.66
N VAL A 122 -2.79 -0.55 -2.70
CA VAL A 122 -2.34 0.76 -3.22
C VAL A 122 -2.81 1.00 -4.66
N ARG A 123 -2.93 -0.04 -5.50
CA ARG A 123 -3.44 0.10 -6.87
C ARG A 123 -4.89 0.62 -6.90
N TYR A 124 -5.72 0.20 -5.95
CA TYR A 124 -7.09 0.68 -5.84
C TYR A 124 -7.15 2.13 -5.39
N HIS A 125 -6.24 2.57 -4.51
CA HIS A 125 -6.11 3.99 -4.15
C HIS A 125 -5.78 4.84 -5.39
N ILE A 126 -4.86 4.38 -6.25
CA ILE A 126 -4.51 5.08 -7.50
C ILE A 126 -5.73 5.17 -8.44
N TRP A 127 -6.47 4.09 -8.61
CA TRP A 127 -7.67 4.06 -9.46
C TRP A 127 -8.77 4.97 -8.93
N LEU A 128 -9.09 4.87 -7.63
CA LEU A 128 -10.09 5.72 -6.97
C LEU A 128 -9.70 7.20 -7.01
N GLY A 129 -8.44 7.53 -6.76
CA GLY A 129 -7.96 8.92 -6.78
C GLY A 129 -8.02 9.52 -8.17
N THR A 130 -7.66 8.74 -9.19
CA THR A 130 -7.78 9.17 -10.60
C THR A 130 -9.24 9.36 -11.01
N ALA A 131 -10.13 8.43 -10.64
CA ALA A 131 -11.55 8.55 -10.91
C ALA A 131 -12.17 9.77 -10.19
N MET A 132 -11.83 9.97 -8.91
CA MET A 132 -12.28 11.10 -8.11
C MET A 132 -11.91 12.44 -8.77
N ILE A 133 -10.64 12.63 -9.16
CA ILE A 133 -10.19 13.89 -9.77
C ILE A 133 -10.79 14.08 -11.16
N CYS A 134 -10.98 13.01 -11.93
CA CYS A 134 -11.67 13.07 -13.22
C CYS A 134 -13.12 13.58 -13.05
N PHE A 135 -13.90 12.99 -12.15
CA PHE A 135 -15.27 13.42 -11.88
C PHE A 135 -15.33 14.82 -11.24
N ALA A 136 -14.41 15.16 -10.35
CA ALA A 136 -14.32 16.51 -9.77
C ALA A 136 -13.99 17.56 -10.83
N THR A 137 -13.14 17.24 -11.81
CA THR A 137 -12.83 18.13 -12.93
C THR A 137 -14.03 18.34 -13.83
N PHE A 138 -14.78 17.27 -14.17
CA PHE A 138 -16.03 17.42 -14.92
C PHE A 138 -17.06 18.23 -14.15
N HIS A 139 -17.18 18.04 -12.83
CA HIS A 139 -18.04 18.84 -11.96
C HIS A 139 -17.68 20.33 -11.99
N GLY A 140 -16.42 20.66 -11.72
CA GLY A 140 -15.93 22.04 -11.71
C GLY A 140 -16.03 22.71 -13.08
N ALA A 141 -15.50 22.08 -14.13
CA ALA A 141 -15.50 22.62 -15.49
C ALA A 141 -16.92 22.85 -16.02
N SER A 142 -17.85 21.92 -15.77
CA SER A 142 -19.25 22.07 -16.19
C SER A 142 -19.95 23.21 -15.44
N THR A 143 -19.62 23.41 -14.16
CA THR A 143 -20.17 24.51 -13.35
C THR A 143 -19.64 25.86 -13.82
N LEU A 144 -18.31 25.97 -14.04
CA LEU A 144 -17.67 27.15 -14.61
C LEU A 144 -18.21 27.49 -16.00
N PHE A 145 -18.47 26.48 -16.84
CA PHE A 145 -19.06 26.68 -18.17
C PHE A 145 -20.44 27.34 -18.10
N ILE A 146 -21.33 26.86 -17.22
CA ILE A 146 -22.65 27.47 -17.03
C ILE A 146 -22.52 28.90 -16.52
N TRP A 147 -21.68 29.14 -15.52
CA TRP A 147 -21.48 30.49 -15.00
C TRP A 147 -20.93 31.43 -16.07
N GLY A 148 -20.09 30.93 -16.98
CA GLY A 148 -19.59 31.68 -18.13
C GLY A 148 -20.71 32.05 -19.11
N VAL A 149 -21.53 31.07 -19.53
CA VAL A 149 -22.64 31.28 -20.47
C VAL A 149 -23.75 32.16 -19.87
N SER A 150 -23.95 32.08 -18.55
CA SER A 150 -24.93 32.90 -17.83
C SER A 150 -24.36 34.25 -17.36
N HIS A 151 -23.12 34.59 -17.74
CA HIS A 151 -22.43 35.85 -17.38
C HIS A 151 -22.28 36.11 -15.86
N TYR A 152 -22.37 35.07 -15.02
CA TYR A 152 -22.23 35.16 -13.56
C TYR A 152 -20.83 34.77 -13.04
N ILE A 153 -19.89 34.43 -13.93
CA ILE A 153 -18.60 33.83 -13.52
C ILE A 153 -17.77 34.71 -12.56
N GLN A 154 -17.75 36.03 -12.79
CA GLN A 154 -16.99 36.95 -11.94
C GLN A 154 -17.60 37.06 -10.54
N ASP A 155 -18.93 37.01 -10.45
CA ASP A 155 -19.63 37.09 -9.18
C ASP A 155 -19.53 35.77 -8.39
N GLU A 156 -19.64 34.62 -9.06
CA GLU A 156 -19.75 33.33 -8.38
C GLU A 156 -18.41 32.71 -7.96
N ILE A 157 -17.33 32.92 -8.73
CA ILE A 157 -16.07 32.21 -8.50
C ILE A 157 -15.37 32.59 -7.18
N THR A 158 -15.52 33.85 -6.76
CA THR A 158 -14.93 34.37 -5.52
C THR A 158 -15.91 34.37 -4.34
N LYS A 159 -17.13 33.85 -4.51
CA LYS A 159 -18.14 33.89 -3.45
C LYS A 159 -17.74 33.01 -2.28
N TRP A 160 -17.74 33.65 -1.12
CA TRP A 160 -17.70 33.01 0.19
C TRP A 160 -19.08 33.11 0.84
N GLN A 161 -19.95 32.13 0.54
CA GLN A 161 -21.30 32.13 1.08
C GLN A 161 -21.30 31.92 2.60
N ARG A 162 -22.16 32.66 3.32
CA ARG A 162 -22.36 32.49 4.77
C ARG A 162 -23.19 31.24 5.12
N THR A 163 -23.99 30.76 4.18
CA THR A 163 -24.86 29.59 4.33
C THR A 163 -24.80 28.73 3.07
N GLY A 164 -24.79 27.41 3.24
CA GLY A 164 -24.70 26.47 2.12
C GLY A 164 -23.26 26.20 1.68
N ARG A 165 -23.09 25.90 0.38
CA ARG A 165 -21.81 25.47 -0.21
C ARG A 165 -20.94 26.67 -0.53
N ILE A 166 -19.68 26.66 -0.08
CA ILE A 166 -18.72 27.73 -0.39
C ILE A 166 -18.07 27.44 -1.76
N TYR A 167 -18.28 28.33 -2.73
CA TYR A 167 -17.79 28.13 -4.11
C TYR A 167 -16.28 28.30 -4.22
N LEU A 168 -15.72 29.35 -3.62
CA LEU A 168 -14.26 29.55 -3.58
C LEU A 168 -13.53 28.35 -2.94
N ALA A 169 -14.12 27.74 -1.92
CA ALA A 169 -13.55 26.54 -1.30
C ALA A 169 -13.53 25.35 -2.27
N GLY A 170 -14.55 25.20 -3.13
CA GLY A 170 -14.61 24.16 -4.15
C GLY A 170 -13.52 24.30 -5.21
N GLU A 171 -13.26 25.53 -5.65
CA GLU A 171 -12.16 25.85 -6.57
C GLU A 171 -10.80 25.51 -5.95
N ILE A 172 -10.57 25.91 -4.70
CA ILE A 172 -9.34 25.58 -3.96
C ILE A 172 -9.19 24.06 -3.85
N THR A 173 -10.25 23.33 -3.47
CA THR A 173 -10.25 21.87 -3.42
C THR A 173 -9.89 21.24 -4.77
N LEU A 174 -10.45 21.73 -5.87
CA LEU A 174 -10.18 21.22 -7.21
C LEU A 174 -8.73 21.47 -7.63
N VAL A 175 -8.22 22.69 -7.47
CA VAL A 175 -6.83 23.05 -7.80
C VAL A 175 -5.84 22.23 -6.99
N VAL A 176 -6.03 22.14 -5.67
CA VAL A 176 -5.17 21.33 -4.79
C VAL A 176 -5.23 19.86 -5.20
N GLY A 177 -6.42 19.32 -5.48
CA GLY A 177 -6.60 17.95 -5.95
C GLY A 177 -5.88 17.67 -7.28
N LEU A 178 -5.94 18.60 -8.23
CA LEU A 178 -5.23 18.50 -9.50
C LEU A 178 -3.71 18.53 -9.32
N VAL A 179 -3.17 19.42 -8.48
CA VAL A 179 -1.73 19.46 -8.16
C VAL A 179 -1.27 18.14 -7.54
N MET A 180 -2.03 17.60 -6.59
CA MET A 180 -1.75 16.29 -6.00
C MET A 180 -1.77 15.18 -7.06
N TRP A 181 -2.75 15.19 -7.96
CA TRP A 181 -2.89 14.16 -9.00
C TRP A 181 -1.76 14.21 -10.03
N ILE A 182 -1.45 15.40 -10.56
CA ILE A 182 -0.36 15.62 -11.53
C ILE A 182 0.96 15.13 -10.94
N THR A 183 1.30 15.56 -9.72
CA THR A 183 2.55 15.15 -9.08
C THR A 183 2.60 13.67 -8.72
N SER A 184 1.45 13.01 -8.61
CA SER A 184 1.32 11.56 -8.38
C SER A 184 1.46 10.71 -9.65
N LEU A 185 1.48 11.31 -10.84
CA LEU A 185 1.65 10.58 -12.11
C LEU A 185 2.98 9.81 -12.15
N PRO A 186 3.02 8.57 -12.68
CA PRO A 186 4.23 7.75 -12.72
C PRO A 186 5.44 8.45 -13.35
N GLN A 187 5.22 9.29 -14.36
CA GLN A 187 6.23 10.05 -15.08
C GLN A 187 6.97 11.05 -14.17
N ILE A 188 6.25 11.64 -13.21
CA ILE A 188 6.80 12.60 -12.24
C ILE A 188 7.29 11.86 -11.01
N ARG A 189 6.45 11.04 -10.38
CA ARG A 189 6.77 10.32 -9.13
C ARG A 189 8.04 9.47 -9.25
N ARG A 190 8.25 8.76 -10.36
CA ARG A 190 9.42 7.89 -10.56
C ARG A 190 10.72 8.68 -10.77
N LYS A 191 10.66 9.91 -11.28
CA LYS A 191 11.83 10.76 -11.52
C LYS A 191 12.12 11.70 -10.35
N ARG A 192 11.08 12.18 -9.67
CA ARG A 192 11.12 13.22 -8.63
C ARG A 192 10.22 12.84 -7.46
N PHE A 193 10.59 11.76 -6.76
CA PHE A 193 9.83 11.21 -5.65
C PHE A 193 9.50 12.24 -4.55
N GLU A 194 10.43 13.14 -4.22
CA GLU A 194 10.21 14.13 -3.16
C GLU A 194 9.12 15.14 -3.51
N ILE A 195 9.03 15.58 -4.77
CA ILE A 195 7.96 16.49 -5.20
C ILE A 195 6.61 15.82 -5.01
N PHE A 196 6.49 14.57 -5.46
CA PHE A 196 5.31 13.74 -5.19
C PHE A 196 5.03 13.66 -3.70
N TYR A 197 6.03 13.28 -2.89
CA TYR A 197 5.86 13.02 -1.46
C TYR A 197 5.31 14.25 -0.73
N TYR A 198 5.92 15.42 -0.91
CA TYR A 198 5.51 16.65 -0.23
C TYR A 198 4.18 17.18 -0.76
N MET A 199 3.97 17.19 -2.09
CA MET A 199 2.71 17.70 -2.66
C MET A 199 1.53 16.81 -2.32
N HIS A 200 1.73 15.49 -2.14
CA HIS A 200 0.66 14.60 -1.73
C HIS A 200 0.18 14.85 -0.28
N HIS A 201 0.99 15.50 0.58
CA HIS A 201 0.54 15.92 1.94
C HIS A 201 -0.50 17.04 1.91
N LEU A 202 -0.70 17.71 0.76
CA LEU A 202 -1.78 18.68 0.57
C LEU A 202 -3.18 18.06 0.71
N TYR A 203 -3.30 16.73 0.87
CA TYR A 203 -4.56 16.06 1.20
C TYR A 203 -5.24 16.67 2.44
N ILE A 204 -4.46 17.21 3.41
CA ILE A 204 -5.00 17.87 4.60
C ILE A 204 -5.77 19.12 4.19
N ILE A 205 -5.15 19.96 3.33
CA ILE A 205 -5.77 21.17 2.79
C ILE A 205 -6.99 20.79 1.94
N PHE A 206 -6.85 19.78 1.07
CA PHE A 206 -7.96 19.26 0.27
C PHE A 206 -9.17 18.87 1.12
N LEU A 207 -8.99 18.11 2.21
CA LEU A 207 -10.09 17.67 3.08
C LEU A 207 -10.75 18.83 3.83
N VAL A 208 -9.96 19.82 4.30
CA VAL A 208 -10.49 21.01 4.98
C VAL A 208 -11.36 21.84 4.02
N PHE A 209 -10.84 22.16 2.84
CA PHE A 209 -11.61 22.93 1.85
C PHE A 209 -12.78 22.12 1.27
N PHE A 210 -12.65 20.79 1.17
CA PHE A 210 -13.78 19.93 0.79
C PHE A 210 -14.91 19.99 1.81
N LEU A 211 -14.61 19.97 3.12
CA LEU A 211 -15.61 20.16 4.18
C LEU A 211 -16.34 21.51 4.01
N LEU A 212 -15.59 22.59 3.79
CA LEU A 212 -16.15 23.93 3.58
C LEU A 212 -17.00 24.03 2.30
N HIS A 213 -16.61 23.35 1.24
CA HIS A 213 -17.33 23.34 -0.02
C HIS A 213 -18.58 22.47 0.01
N ALA A 214 -18.45 21.21 0.41
CA ALA A 214 -19.51 20.21 0.33
C ALA A 214 -20.51 20.33 1.48
N GLY A 215 -20.06 20.79 2.65
CA GLY A 215 -20.85 20.89 3.87
C GLY A 215 -20.93 19.57 4.67
N ASP A 216 -21.52 19.68 5.85
CA ASP A 216 -21.71 18.65 6.88
C ASP A 216 -22.25 17.31 6.33
N ARG A 217 -23.38 17.35 5.63
CA ARG A 217 -24.08 16.16 5.12
C ARG A 217 -23.20 15.29 4.22
N HIS A 218 -22.43 15.93 3.35
CA HIS A 218 -21.54 15.27 2.40
C HIS A 218 -20.25 14.81 3.09
N PHE A 219 -19.77 15.58 4.07
CA PHE A 219 -18.63 15.16 4.86
C PHE A 219 -18.88 13.88 5.65
N TYR A 220 -20.12 13.66 6.14
CA TYR A 220 -20.49 12.42 6.84
C TYR A 220 -20.32 11.16 5.98
N MET A 221 -20.45 11.26 4.65
CA MET A 221 -20.24 10.13 3.74
C MET A 221 -18.77 9.70 3.67
N ILE A 222 -17.84 10.64 3.83
CA ILE A 222 -16.40 10.36 3.79
C ILE A 222 -15.79 10.17 5.19
N PHE A 223 -16.51 10.58 6.24
CA PHE A 223 -16.02 10.64 7.62
C PHE A 223 -15.47 9.30 8.11
N ALA A 224 -16.12 8.17 7.81
CA ALA A 224 -15.65 6.85 8.22
C ALA A 224 -14.25 6.52 7.66
N GLY A 225 -13.99 6.86 6.39
CA GLY A 225 -12.68 6.68 5.76
C GLY A 225 -11.61 7.58 6.40
N VAL A 226 -11.95 8.84 6.68
CA VAL A 226 -11.06 9.80 7.37
C VAL A 226 -10.76 9.33 8.80
N PHE A 227 -11.78 8.88 9.53
CA PHE A 227 -11.66 8.37 10.90
C PHE A 227 -10.67 7.21 10.97
N LEU A 228 -10.88 6.17 10.14
CA LEU A 228 -10.01 4.99 10.12
C LEU A 228 -8.59 5.35 9.67
N PHE A 229 -8.44 6.29 8.74
CA PHE A 229 -7.12 6.77 8.32
C PHE A 229 -6.37 7.50 9.43
N CYS A 230 -7.04 8.40 10.17
CA CYS A 230 -6.44 9.07 11.31
C CYS A 230 -6.06 8.08 12.42
N LEU A 231 -6.91 7.09 12.69
CA LEU A 231 -6.60 6.02 13.63
C LEU A 231 -5.40 5.19 13.17
N ASP A 232 -5.34 4.77 11.91
CA ASP A 232 -4.20 4.05 11.34
C ASP A 232 -2.90 4.86 11.44
N LYS A 233 -2.94 6.16 11.11
CA LYS A 233 -1.79 7.07 11.26
C LYS A 233 -1.32 7.16 12.71
N LEU A 234 -2.23 7.29 13.65
CA LEU A 234 -1.91 7.31 15.07
C LEU A 234 -1.25 6.01 15.53
N LEU A 235 -1.83 4.86 15.19
CA LEU A 235 -1.27 3.55 15.54
C LEU A 235 0.14 3.35 15.00
N ARG A 236 0.41 3.84 13.78
CA ARG A 236 1.74 3.83 13.16
C ARG A 236 2.74 4.75 13.86
N ILE A 237 2.32 5.97 14.22
CA ILE A 237 3.15 6.89 15.00
C ILE A 237 3.54 6.23 16.31
N LEU A 238 2.58 5.62 17.00
CA LEU A 238 2.83 4.86 18.21
C LEU A 238 3.83 3.75 17.92
N GLN A 239 3.55 2.81 17.02
CA GLN A 239 4.46 1.71 16.65
C GLN A 239 5.89 2.16 16.37
N SER A 240 6.08 3.32 15.75
CA SER A 240 7.41 3.83 15.42
C SER A 240 8.21 4.47 16.57
N TRP A 241 7.62 4.61 17.76
CA TRP A 241 8.23 5.26 18.92
C TRP A 241 8.32 4.30 20.12
N PRO A 242 9.43 4.13 20.86
CA PRO A 242 10.68 4.87 20.74
C PRO A 242 11.48 4.46 19.51
N GLN A 243 12.38 5.36 19.10
CA GLN A 243 13.28 5.11 17.99
C GLN A 243 14.32 4.07 18.39
N THR A 244 14.66 3.19 17.46
CA THR A 244 15.77 2.25 17.61
C THR A 244 17.07 2.84 17.05
N HIS A 245 18.18 2.13 17.15
CA HIS A 245 19.48 2.51 16.61
C HIS A 245 20.02 1.44 15.67
N ILE A 246 20.77 1.85 14.65
CA ILE A 246 21.47 0.91 13.76
C ILE A 246 22.56 0.20 14.58
N LEU A 247 22.60 -1.14 14.54
CA LEU A 247 23.64 -1.93 15.21
C LEU A 247 24.93 -1.90 14.42
N SER A 248 24.83 -2.25 13.14
CA SER A 248 25.95 -2.20 12.21
C SER A 248 25.46 -1.97 10.79
N ALA A 249 26.38 -1.52 9.93
CA ALA A 249 26.15 -1.33 8.51
C ALA A 249 27.31 -1.92 7.70
N ARG A 250 27.00 -2.53 6.56
CA ARG A 250 28.00 -3.05 5.62
C ARG A 250 27.88 -2.33 4.28
N LEU A 251 28.99 -1.77 3.78
CA LEU A 251 29.05 -0.96 2.57
C LEU A 251 29.56 -1.75 1.37
N TYR A 252 28.67 -2.10 0.43
CA TYR A 252 29.03 -2.83 -0.78
C TYR A 252 29.59 -1.88 -1.87
N PRO A 253 30.58 -2.33 -2.67
CA PRO A 253 31.16 -1.54 -3.78
C PRO A 253 30.12 -1.04 -4.80
N CYS A 254 29.01 -1.77 -4.97
CA CYS A 254 27.92 -1.43 -5.87
C CYS A 254 27.00 -0.29 -5.39
N LYS A 255 27.43 0.50 -4.39
CA LYS A 255 26.67 1.56 -3.71
C LYS A 255 25.36 1.03 -3.10
N VAL A 256 25.46 -0.12 -2.44
CA VAL A 256 24.38 -0.69 -1.64
C VAL A 256 24.86 -0.76 -0.19
N VAL A 257 23.97 -0.44 0.74
CA VAL A 257 24.24 -0.55 2.18
C VAL A 257 23.36 -1.64 2.75
N GLU A 258 23.94 -2.60 3.46
CA GLU A 258 23.19 -3.48 4.36
C GLU A 258 23.12 -2.83 5.74
N LEU A 259 21.92 -2.67 6.27
CA LEU A 259 21.70 -2.19 7.63
C LEU A 259 21.26 -3.36 8.49
N ILE A 260 21.92 -3.54 9.64
CA ILE A 260 21.58 -4.53 10.65
C ILE A 260 20.92 -3.81 11.82
N LEU A 261 19.69 -4.20 12.12
CA LEU A 261 18.82 -3.56 13.08
C LEU A 261 18.46 -4.54 14.22
N PRO A 262 18.24 -4.05 15.45
CA PRO A 262 17.88 -4.91 16.57
C PRO A 262 16.41 -5.31 16.47
N LYS A 263 16.13 -6.57 16.76
CA LYS A 263 14.81 -7.18 16.65
C LYS A 263 14.45 -7.89 17.95
N ASP A 264 13.19 -7.76 18.36
CA ASP A 264 12.68 -8.53 19.48
C ASP A 264 12.60 -10.03 19.14
N THR A 265 12.83 -10.91 20.11
CA THR A 265 12.83 -12.37 19.89
C THR A 265 11.43 -12.90 19.57
N GLY A 266 10.39 -12.28 20.13
CA GLY A 266 8.99 -12.58 19.86
C GLY A 266 8.52 -12.09 18.49
N LEU A 267 9.26 -11.15 17.86
CA LEU A 267 8.93 -10.67 16.52
C LEU A 267 9.28 -11.71 15.45
N LYS A 268 8.23 -12.34 14.92
CA LYS A 268 8.27 -13.21 13.74
C LYS A 268 7.75 -12.48 12.51
N TYR A 269 8.41 -12.69 11.37
CA TYR A 269 8.01 -12.13 10.09
C TYR A 269 8.20 -13.16 8.98
N THR A 270 7.37 -13.04 7.95
CA THR A 270 7.43 -13.93 6.79
C THR A 270 8.42 -13.40 5.76
N PRO A 271 9.01 -14.26 4.92
CA PRO A 271 9.82 -13.82 3.80
C PRO A 271 9.06 -12.87 2.88
N THR A 272 9.78 -12.00 2.19
CA THR A 272 9.24 -10.90 1.36
C THR A 272 8.57 -9.76 2.15
N SER A 273 8.62 -9.80 3.49
CA SER A 273 8.14 -8.70 4.32
C SER A 273 8.93 -7.41 4.07
N ILE A 274 8.25 -6.27 4.23
CA ILE A 274 8.81 -4.94 4.13
C ILE A 274 8.71 -4.20 5.46
N ILE A 275 9.66 -3.30 5.70
CA ILE A 275 9.58 -2.31 6.76
C ILE A 275 9.53 -0.91 6.14
N PHE A 276 8.94 0.04 6.85
CA PHE A 276 9.11 1.46 6.53
C PHE A 276 10.06 2.07 7.54
N MET A 277 11.03 2.80 7.03
CA MET A 277 12.12 3.37 7.80
C MET A 277 12.12 4.88 7.65
N LYS A 278 12.34 5.57 8.77
CA LYS A 278 12.63 7.00 8.83
C LYS A 278 13.87 7.22 9.67
N ILE A 279 14.81 8.00 9.14
CA ILE A 279 16.05 8.39 9.83
C ILE A 279 15.99 9.91 10.08
N PRO A 280 15.70 10.36 11.31
CA PRO A 280 15.48 11.77 11.62
C PRO A 280 16.68 12.69 11.33
N SER A 281 17.90 12.15 11.37
CA SER A 281 19.12 12.91 11.02
C SER A 281 19.23 13.24 9.54
N ILE A 282 18.52 12.52 8.67
CA ILE A 282 18.45 12.78 7.22
C ILE A 282 17.16 13.53 6.89
N SER A 283 16.02 13.06 7.40
CA SER A 283 14.72 13.70 7.17
C SER A 283 13.76 13.43 8.32
N ARG A 284 13.13 14.49 8.84
CA ARG A 284 12.12 14.39 9.90
C ARG A 284 10.78 13.81 9.43
N PHE A 285 10.50 13.84 8.12
CA PHE A 285 9.19 13.52 7.58
C PHE A 285 9.18 12.35 6.61
N GLN A 286 10.29 12.03 5.94
CA GLN A 286 10.30 11.00 4.89
C GLN A 286 10.34 9.58 5.47
N TRP A 287 9.43 8.75 4.97
CA TRP A 287 9.36 7.32 5.22
C TRP A 287 9.65 6.56 3.93
N HIS A 288 10.61 5.64 3.96
CA HIS A 288 11.01 4.83 2.82
C HIS A 288 10.81 3.34 3.13
N SER A 289 10.30 2.57 2.17
CA SER A 289 10.07 1.14 2.33
C SER A 289 11.26 0.31 1.85
N PHE A 290 11.65 -0.68 2.64
CA PHE A 290 12.72 -1.63 2.31
C PHE A 290 12.29 -3.06 2.61
N SER A 291 12.64 -3.99 1.72
CA SER A 291 12.43 -5.43 1.93
C SER A 291 13.43 -5.97 2.94
N ILE A 292 12.94 -6.80 3.85
CA ILE A 292 13.78 -7.53 4.80
C ILE A 292 14.51 -8.64 4.05
N THR A 293 15.81 -8.78 4.31
CA THR A 293 16.68 -9.78 3.67
C THR A 293 16.96 -10.97 4.58
N SER A 294 16.99 -10.76 5.89
CA SER A 294 17.15 -11.80 6.92
C SER A 294 15.93 -12.74 7.03
N SER A 295 16.07 -13.83 7.78
CA SER A 295 14.97 -14.72 8.19
C SER A 295 14.74 -14.64 9.69
N SER A 296 13.48 -14.54 10.13
CA SER A 296 13.13 -14.53 11.56
C SER A 296 13.30 -15.89 12.26
N THR A 297 13.60 -16.93 11.49
CA THR A 297 13.86 -18.30 11.94
C THR A 297 15.34 -18.52 12.25
N ILE A 298 16.23 -17.86 11.52
CA ILE A 298 17.69 -17.91 11.75
C ILE A 298 18.11 -16.76 12.68
N ASP A 299 17.71 -15.53 12.33
CA ASP A 299 18.12 -14.32 13.02
C ASP A 299 17.13 -13.97 14.13
N HIS A 300 17.43 -14.44 15.35
CA HIS A 300 16.54 -14.25 16.50
C HIS A 300 16.53 -12.82 17.04
N HIS A 301 17.68 -12.14 17.04
CA HIS A 301 17.88 -10.83 17.66
C HIS A 301 18.10 -9.68 16.68
N THR A 302 18.24 -9.98 15.39
CA THR A 302 18.58 -9.00 14.36
C THR A 302 17.62 -9.09 13.18
N MET A 303 17.59 -8.02 12.40
CA MET A 303 16.99 -8.02 11.07
C MET A 303 17.83 -7.17 10.13
N SER A 304 18.01 -7.63 8.89
CA SER A 304 18.78 -6.94 7.88
C SER A 304 17.91 -6.39 6.75
N VAL A 305 18.32 -5.24 6.21
CA VAL A 305 17.74 -4.64 5.00
C VAL A 305 18.84 -4.14 4.08
N LEU A 306 18.65 -4.31 2.76
CA LEU A 306 19.55 -3.76 1.74
C LEU A 306 18.97 -2.48 1.13
N VAL A 307 19.75 -1.41 1.15
CA VAL A 307 19.40 -0.08 0.68
C VAL A 307 20.30 0.31 -0.49
N LYS A 308 19.72 0.45 -1.69
CA LYS A 308 20.43 0.94 -2.87
C LYS A 308 20.44 2.46 -2.94
N CYS A 309 21.61 3.03 -3.26
CA CYS A 309 21.82 4.47 -3.37
C CYS A 309 21.35 5.03 -4.72
N ASP A 310 20.05 5.24 -4.87
CA ASP A 310 19.43 5.78 -6.10
C ASP A 310 18.78 7.17 -5.94
N GLY A 311 18.71 7.73 -4.72
CA GLY A 311 18.05 9.01 -4.47
C GLY A 311 18.69 9.81 -3.34
N ARG A 312 18.32 11.09 -3.19
CA ARG A 312 18.94 11.99 -2.19
C ARG A 312 18.95 11.40 -0.78
N TRP A 313 17.82 10.86 -0.33
CA TRP A 313 17.74 10.24 1.00
C TRP A 313 18.67 9.04 1.16
N THR A 314 18.73 8.13 0.18
CA THR A 314 19.58 6.92 0.27
C THR A 314 21.05 7.24 0.08
N THR A 315 21.39 8.24 -0.74
CA THR A 315 22.75 8.77 -0.86
C THR A 315 23.21 9.44 0.42
N SER A 316 22.38 10.29 1.05
CA SER A 316 22.72 10.90 2.35
C SER A 316 22.92 9.87 3.46
N LEU A 317 22.18 8.76 3.42
CA LEU A 317 22.40 7.63 4.34
C LEU A 317 23.77 6.99 4.11
N TYR A 318 24.10 6.67 2.86
CA TYR A 318 25.39 6.09 2.48
C TYR A 318 26.55 6.98 2.89
N ASP A 319 26.47 8.28 2.58
CA ASP A 319 27.52 9.25 2.88
C ASP A 319 27.69 9.44 4.39
N ASN A 320 26.60 9.44 5.17
CA ASN A 320 26.66 9.52 6.63
C ASN A 320 27.36 8.28 7.24
N ILE A 321 27.01 7.07 6.76
CA ILE A 321 27.65 5.84 7.23
C ILE A 321 29.13 5.81 6.82
N ARG A 322 29.44 6.21 5.59
CA ARG A 322 30.82 6.28 5.09
C ARG A 322 31.66 7.27 5.90
N ALA A 323 31.13 8.45 6.22
CA ALA A 323 31.82 9.42 7.06
C ALA A 323 32.12 8.89 8.48
N GLN A 324 31.30 7.98 9.00
CA GLN A 324 31.58 7.33 10.28
C GLN A 324 32.67 6.27 10.18
N LEU A 325 32.81 5.59 9.04
CA LEU A 325 33.93 4.66 8.80
C LEU A 325 35.29 5.38 8.84
N ASP A 326 35.34 6.60 8.31
CA ASP A 326 36.56 7.43 8.29
C ASP A 326 36.85 8.10 9.66
N SER A 327 35.97 7.96 10.65
CA SER A 327 36.08 8.58 11.97
C SER A 327 36.59 7.60 13.04
N ASP A 328 37.31 8.11 14.05
CA ASP A 328 37.75 7.30 15.19
C ASP A 328 36.57 6.58 15.86
N ALA A 329 36.76 5.31 16.27
CA ALA A 329 35.74 4.50 16.95
C ALA A 329 35.13 5.19 18.19
N ALA A 330 35.89 6.05 18.86
CA ALA A 330 35.42 6.84 20.02
C ALA A 330 34.45 7.98 19.66
N LYS A 331 34.40 8.40 18.39
CA LYS A 331 33.57 9.51 17.88
C LYS A 331 32.32 9.04 17.11
N MET A 332 32.18 7.73 16.88
CA MET A 332 31.00 7.18 16.20
C MET A 332 29.72 7.51 16.98
N LYS A 333 28.71 8.00 16.26
CA LYS A 333 27.43 8.42 16.84
C LYS A 333 26.35 7.41 16.43
N PRO A 334 25.55 6.89 17.39
CA PRO A 334 24.39 6.06 17.06
C PRO A 334 23.46 6.80 16.10
N ILE A 335 23.00 6.11 15.05
CA ILE A 335 22.05 6.66 14.09
C ILE A 335 20.64 6.23 14.52
N PRO A 336 19.77 7.17 14.97
CA PRO A 336 18.41 6.83 15.34
C PRO A 336 17.55 6.52 14.12
N VAL A 337 16.72 5.50 14.26
CA VAL A 337 15.84 4.98 13.22
C VAL A 337 14.45 4.75 13.80
N ALA A 338 13.42 5.30 13.16
CA ALA A 338 12.03 4.98 13.42
C ALA A 338 11.55 3.95 12.40
N ILE A 339 10.86 2.90 12.86
CA ILE A 339 10.48 1.75 12.03
C ILE A 339 8.98 1.47 12.16
N GLU A 340 8.32 1.21 11.05
CA GLU A 340 6.95 0.70 10.98
C GLU A 340 6.97 -0.65 10.25
N GLY A 341 6.12 -1.60 10.67
CA GLY A 341 6.13 -2.97 10.17
C GLY A 341 6.89 -3.93 11.10
N PRO A 342 7.19 -5.16 10.66
CA PRO A 342 7.13 -5.66 9.28
C PRO A 342 5.73 -5.89 8.72
N TYR A 343 5.53 -5.52 7.46
CA TYR A 343 4.34 -5.83 6.66
C TYR A 343 4.69 -6.90 5.64
N GLY A 344 4.03 -8.05 5.71
CA GLY A 344 4.31 -9.16 4.81
C GLY A 344 3.07 -10.00 4.48
N PRO A 345 3.25 -11.00 3.59
CA PRO A 345 2.20 -11.96 3.28
C PRO A 345 1.82 -12.77 4.53
N SER A 346 0.54 -13.11 4.65
CA SER A 346 0.01 -13.94 5.73
C SER A 346 0.37 -15.42 5.61
N SER A 347 0.88 -15.87 4.45
CA SER A 347 1.25 -17.26 4.22
C SER A 347 2.44 -17.40 3.27
N LEU A 348 3.19 -18.50 3.43
CA LEU A 348 4.34 -18.88 2.61
C LEU A 348 3.88 -19.54 1.30
N THR A 349 3.21 -18.77 0.45
CA THR A 349 2.61 -19.29 -0.79
C THR A 349 3.64 -19.91 -1.73
N PHE A 350 4.92 -19.52 -1.65
CA PHE A 350 5.99 -20.09 -2.48
C PHE A 350 6.37 -21.53 -2.09
N LEU A 351 6.08 -21.99 -0.86
CA LEU A 351 6.37 -23.36 -0.44
C LEU A 351 5.37 -24.40 -0.99
N ARG A 352 4.30 -23.97 -1.65
CA ARG A 352 3.29 -24.89 -2.21
C ARG A 352 3.72 -25.56 -3.52
N TYR A 353 4.73 -25.01 -4.17
CA TYR A 353 5.17 -25.46 -5.49
C TYR A 353 6.20 -26.57 -5.36
N ASP A 354 6.15 -27.52 -6.29
CA ASP A 354 7.17 -28.57 -6.39
C ASP A 354 8.51 -27.97 -6.83
N ASN A 355 8.48 -26.96 -7.71
CA ASN A 355 9.66 -26.29 -8.23
C ASN A 355 9.50 -24.76 -8.27
N LEU A 356 10.59 -24.03 -8.06
CA LEU A 356 10.60 -22.56 -8.05
C LEU A 356 11.53 -21.99 -9.12
N LEU A 357 11.05 -20.99 -9.85
CA LEU A 357 11.84 -20.15 -10.74
C LEU A 357 11.82 -18.72 -10.23
N LEU A 358 12.97 -18.25 -9.76
CA LEU A 358 13.17 -16.91 -9.21
C LEU A 358 13.91 -16.06 -10.24
N VAL A 359 13.34 -14.93 -10.67
CA VAL A 359 13.96 -14.02 -11.64
C VAL A 359 14.15 -12.64 -11.02
N ALA A 360 15.40 -12.27 -10.71
CA ALA A 360 15.77 -11.01 -10.08
C ALA A 360 16.50 -10.05 -11.02
N GLY A 361 16.20 -8.75 -10.89
CA GLY A 361 16.93 -7.67 -11.54
C GLY A 361 17.52 -6.67 -10.54
N GLY A 362 18.86 -6.55 -10.49
CA GLY A 362 19.56 -5.61 -9.62
C GLY A 362 19.18 -5.77 -8.13
N ILE A 363 18.83 -4.67 -7.45
CA ILE A 363 18.38 -4.74 -6.04
C ILE A 363 17.09 -5.55 -5.84
N GLY A 364 16.38 -5.93 -6.90
CA GLY A 364 15.23 -6.83 -6.84
C GLY A 364 15.54 -8.23 -6.29
N ILE A 365 16.81 -8.57 -6.04
CA ILE A 365 17.22 -9.82 -5.38
C ILE A 365 16.79 -9.91 -3.91
N THR A 366 16.60 -8.78 -3.22
CA THR A 366 16.30 -8.71 -1.78
C THR A 366 15.17 -9.62 -1.27
N PRO A 367 13.97 -9.67 -1.88
CA PRO A 367 12.93 -10.63 -1.46
C PRO A 367 13.36 -12.10 -1.59
N PHE A 368 14.19 -12.42 -2.59
CA PHE A 368 14.63 -13.78 -2.83
C PHE A 368 15.70 -14.21 -1.84
N LEU A 369 16.55 -13.30 -1.37
CA LEU A 369 17.46 -13.60 -0.26
C LEU A 369 16.67 -14.07 0.96
N SER A 370 15.60 -13.36 1.33
CA SER A 370 14.73 -13.76 2.45
C SER A 370 14.03 -15.10 2.23
N ILE A 371 13.60 -15.40 1.00
CA ILE A 371 13.04 -16.72 0.64
C ILE A 371 14.08 -17.82 0.78
N LEU A 372 15.30 -17.59 0.25
CA LEU A 372 16.40 -18.54 0.33
C LEU A 372 16.77 -18.81 1.78
N HIS A 373 16.97 -17.77 2.60
CA HIS A 373 17.25 -17.95 4.04
C HIS A 373 16.18 -18.79 4.76
N GLU A 374 14.90 -18.58 4.46
CA GLU A 374 13.83 -19.39 5.07
C GLU A 374 13.86 -20.86 4.62
N ILE A 375 14.19 -21.10 3.35
CA ILE A 375 14.36 -22.44 2.80
C ILE A 375 15.56 -23.15 3.46
N ALA A 376 16.68 -22.43 3.66
CA ALA A 376 17.84 -22.94 4.40
C ALA A 376 17.47 -23.33 5.83
N ALA A 377 16.77 -22.43 6.53
CA ALA A 377 16.34 -22.65 7.91
C ALA A 377 15.42 -23.89 8.04
N THR A 378 14.51 -24.05 7.08
CA THR A 378 13.56 -25.17 7.05
C THR A 378 14.26 -26.50 6.76
N GLN A 379 15.35 -26.50 5.99
CA GLN A 379 16.16 -27.70 5.75
C GLN A 379 16.91 -28.15 7.02
N GLY A 380 17.54 -27.21 7.74
CA GLY A 380 18.33 -27.51 8.93
C GLY A 380 17.53 -28.05 10.12
N ASN A 381 16.26 -27.64 10.26
CA ASN A 381 15.44 -27.97 11.44
C ASN A 381 14.74 -29.34 11.42
N GLY A 382 14.90 -30.16 10.37
CA GLY A 382 14.46 -31.57 10.29
C GLY A 382 12.94 -31.86 10.40
N SER A 383 12.15 -30.91 10.90
CA SER A 383 10.74 -31.04 11.29
C SER A 383 9.89 -30.05 10.48
N SER A 384 9.71 -30.30 9.19
CA SER A 384 8.92 -29.40 8.35
C SER A 384 7.43 -29.78 8.34
N ARG A 385 6.57 -28.80 8.68
CA ARG A 385 5.11 -28.84 8.42
C ARG A 385 4.75 -28.71 6.93
N TYR A 386 5.72 -28.38 6.06
CA TYR A 386 5.51 -28.05 4.66
C TYR A 386 6.47 -28.83 3.73
N ARG A 387 6.01 -29.18 2.53
CA ARG A 387 6.87 -29.79 1.51
C ARG A 387 7.80 -28.72 0.95
N LEU A 388 9.11 -28.98 0.95
CA LEU A 388 10.09 -28.08 0.33
C LEU A 388 10.10 -28.28 -1.19
N PRO A 389 10.32 -27.22 -1.99
CA PRO A 389 10.53 -27.35 -3.42
C PRO A 389 11.74 -28.24 -3.70
N SER A 390 11.62 -29.16 -4.64
CA SER A 390 12.70 -30.08 -5.02
C SER A 390 13.80 -29.38 -5.81
N ARG A 391 13.44 -28.44 -6.68
CA ARG A 391 14.38 -27.65 -7.50
C ARG A 391 14.05 -26.15 -7.44
N ILE A 392 15.07 -25.34 -7.26
CA ILE A 392 14.99 -23.87 -7.29
C ILE A 392 16.00 -23.39 -8.32
N GLN A 393 15.56 -22.62 -9.32
CA GLN A 393 16.46 -21.92 -10.22
C GLN A 393 16.37 -20.42 -9.97
N LEU A 394 17.49 -19.78 -9.67
CA LEU A 394 17.61 -18.33 -9.52
C LEU A 394 18.32 -17.74 -10.74
N ILE A 395 17.59 -16.96 -11.53
CA ILE A 395 18.13 -16.15 -12.62
C ILE A 395 18.33 -14.74 -12.09
N TYR A 396 19.57 -14.31 -11.95
CA TYR A 396 19.93 -12.99 -11.43
C TYR A 396 20.57 -12.12 -12.51
N VAL A 397 19.88 -11.06 -12.91
CA VAL A 397 20.33 -10.14 -13.97
C VAL A 397 20.82 -8.84 -13.35
N VAL A 398 22.08 -8.50 -13.59
CA VAL A 398 22.75 -7.32 -13.04
C VAL A 398 23.46 -6.51 -14.11
N LYS A 399 23.68 -5.23 -13.83
CA LYS A 399 24.43 -4.35 -14.74
C LYS A 399 25.93 -4.60 -14.65
N LYS A 400 26.43 -4.68 -13.42
CA LYS A 400 27.85 -4.82 -13.07
C LYS A 400 28.06 -6.04 -12.21
N SER A 401 29.25 -6.61 -12.24
CA SER A 401 29.58 -7.81 -11.47
C SER A 401 29.69 -7.56 -9.96
N GLN A 402 29.94 -6.31 -9.54
CA GLN A 402 29.92 -5.88 -8.13
C GLN A 402 28.60 -6.18 -7.39
N TYR A 403 27.49 -6.42 -8.11
CA TYR A 403 26.22 -6.81 -7.52
C TYR A 403 26.14 -8.29 -7.11
N ILE A 404 27.09 -9.12 -7.56
CA ILE A 404 27.22 -10.52 -7.18
C ILE A 404 27.49 -10.65 -5.68
N GLY A 405 28.21 -9.69 -5.09
CA GLY A 405 28.46 -9.64 -3.65
C GLY A 405 27.21 -9.66 -2.78
N LEU A 406 26.05 -9.21 -3.29
CA LEU A 406 24.79 -9.28 -2.54
C LEU A 406 24.31 -10.71 -2.30
N LEU A 407 24.79 -11.70 -3.07
CA LEU A 407 24.49 -13.11 -2.88
C LEU A 407 25.27 -13.74 -1.73
N GLN A 408 26.27 -13.05 -1.19
CA GLN A 408 27.07 -13.56 -0.08
C GLN A 408 26.23 -13.84 1.17
N SER A 409 25.14 -13.09 1.41
CA SER A 409 24.24 -13.40 2.53
C SER A 409 23.65 -14.81 2.40
N ALA A 410 23.43 -15.28 1.17
CA ALA A 410 22.90 -16.61 0.87
C ALA A 410 24.00 -17.64 0.52
N SER A 411 25.28 -17.35 0.81
CA SER A 411 26.42 -18.21 0.43
C SER A 411 26.31 -19.63 1.00
N SER A 412 25.78 -19.80 2.21
CA SER A 412 25.60 -21.11 2.84
C SER A 412 24.69 -22.04 2.04
N LEU A 413 23.71 -21.50 1.30
CA LEU A 413 22.88 -22.30 0.40
C LEU A 413 23.54 -22.56 -0.97
N LEU A 414 24.43 -21.67 -1.39
CA LEU A 414 25.16 -21.79 -2.66
C LEU A 414 26.33 -22.78 -2.55
N GLN A 415 26.90 -22.96 -1.36
CA GLN A 415 28.09 -23.80 -1.15
C GLN A 415 27.77 -25.24 -0.70
N ASN A 416 26.53 -25.54 -0.30
CA ASN A 416 26.17 -26.87 0.24
C ASN A 416 25.73 -27.85 -0.88
N HIS A 417 26.55 -28.87 -1.15
CA HIS A 417 26.27 -30.03 -2.05
C HIS A 417 25.56 -31.22 -1.32
N PRO A 418 25.35 -32.38 -1.97
CA PRO A 418 24.16 -32.87 -2.68
C PRO A 418 23.22 -33.75 -1.81
N SER A 419 23.38 -33.78 -0.48
CA SER A 419 22.57 -34.63 0.41
C SER A 419 21.21 -34.03 0.81
N ASN A 420 20.83 -32.89 0.23
CA ASN A 420 19.68 -32.09 0.64
C ASN A 420 18.44 -32.30 -0.23
N LYS A 421 17.25 -32.20 0.39
CA LYS A 421 15.93 -32.35 -0.24
C LYS A 421 15.59 -31.28 -1.31
N CYS A 422 16.47 -30.29 -1.53
CA CYS A 422 16.22 -29.11 -2.36
C CYS A 422 17.50 -28.69 -3.08
N HIS A 423 17.46 -28.65 -4.41
CA HIS A 423 18.59 -28.31 -5.29
C HIS A 423 18.46 -26.87 -5.81
N LEU A 424 19.47 -26.03 -5.56
CA LEU A 424 19.51 -24.63 -5.99
C LEU A 424 20.47 -24.46 -7.17
N LYS A 425 19.95 -24.03 -8.33
CA LYS A 425 20.76 -23.66 -9.50
C LYS A 425 20.80 -22.14 -9.66
N LEU A 426 21.99 -21.55 -9.58
CA LEU A 426 22.19 -20.12 -9.79
C LEU A 426 22.66 -19.82 -11.22
N LYS A 427 22.03 -18.84 -11.87
CA LYS A 427 22.47 -18.25 -13.13
C LYS A 427 22.57 -16.74 -13.01
N VAL A 428 23.77 -16.19 -13.14
CA VAL A 428 24.01 -14.74 -13.09
C VAL A 428 24.28 -14.22 -14.49
N PHE A 429 23.63 -13.12 -14.88
CA PHE A 429 23.84 -12.44 -16.15
C PHE A 429 24.31 -11.01 -15.90
N VAL A 430 25.56 -10.72 -16.24
CA VAL A 430 26.19 -9.40 -16.14
C VAL A 430 26.11 -8.70 -17.50
N THR A 431 25.35 -7.61 -17.56
CA THR A 431 24.91 -7.03 -18.84
C THR A 431 25.77 -5.90 -19.39
N GLN A 432 26.61 -5.23 -18.59
CA GLN A 432 27.47 -4.12 -19.04
C GLN A 432 28.96 -4.45 -19.11
N GLU A 433 29.38 -5.55 -18.48
CA GLU A 433 30.78 -6.00 -18.46
C GLU A 433 30.94 -7.17 -19.41
N LYS A 434 31.99 -7.15 -20.23
CA LYS A 434 32.22 -8.15 -21.29
C LYS A 434 33.07 -9.34 -20.84
N GLN A 435 33.83 -9.19 -19.75
CA GLN A 435 34.69 -10.26 -19.23
C GLN A 435 35.00 -10.00 -17.76
N CYS A 436 34.93 -11.05 -16.95
CA CYS A 436 35.66 -11.16 -15.70
C CYS A 436 36.35 -12.53 -15.76
N GLY A 437 37.67 -12.57 -15.55
CA GLY A 437 38.41 -13.82 -15.48
C GLY A 437 38.26 -14.54 -14.13
N ALA A 438 37.48 -13.97 -13.20
CA ALA A 438 37.30 -14.49 -11.86
C ALA A 438 36.11 -15.45 -11.77
N THR A 439 36.27 -16.51 -11.00
CA THR A 439 35.24 -17.54 -10.79
C THR A 439 34.18 -17.03 -9.81
N LEU A 440 32.96 -17.59 -9.81
CA LEU A 440 31.88 -17.12 -8.92
C LEU A 440 32.31 -17.09 -7.44
N GLY A 441 33.09 -18.09 -7.01
CA GLY A 441 33.66 -18.15 -5.66
C GLY A 441 34.67 -17.04 -5.38
N GLU A 442 35.54 -16.72 -6.33
CA GLU A 442 36.48 -15.60 -6.22
C GLU A 442 35.75 -14.26 -6.14
N MET A 443 34.71 -14.07 -6.96
CA MET A 443 33.90 -12.84 -6.95
C MET A 443 33.12 -12.67 -5.63
N LEU A 444 32.64 -13.77 -5.05
CA LEU A 444 31.99 -13.76 -3.73
C LEU A 444 33.00 -13.51 -2.60
N ASN A 445 34.23 -14.02 -2.72
CA ASN A 445 35.30 -13.80 -1.74
C ASN A 445 35.88 -12.39 -1.83
N GLU A 446 36.06 -11.80 -3.01
CA GLU A 446 36.44 -10.39 -3.15
C GLU A 446 35.35 -9.47 -2.60
N ALA A 447 34.09 -9.84 -2.86
CA ALA A 447 32.96 -9.16 -2.25
C ALA A 447 32.91 -9.32 -0.73
N SER A 448 33.55 -10.34 -0.14
CA SER A 448 33.58 -10.53 1.32
C SER A 448 34.40 -9.49 2.08
N GLN A 449 35.27 -8.73 1.40
CA GLN A 449 36.00 -7.60 1.98
C GLN A 449 35.11 -6.34 2.16
N VAL A 450 33.85 -6.53 2.53
CA VAL A 450 32.90 -5.43 2.74
C VAL A 450 33.34 -4.63 3.98
N GLN A 451 33.45 -3.31 3.82
CA GLN A 451 33.70 -2.42 4.95
C GLN A 451 32.48 -2.43 5.89
N SER A 452 32.66 -2.92 7.12
CA SER A 452 31.64 -2.92 8.16
C SER A 452 31.88 -1.78 9.16
N VAL A 453 30.80 -1.14 9.57
CA VAL A 453 30.78 -0.15 10.65
C VAL A 453 29.91 -0.72 11.76
N HIS A 454 30.47 -0.86 12.96
CA HIS A 454 29.73 -1.23 14.16
C HIS A 454 29.53 0.01 15.02
N PHE A 455 28.27 0.38 15.29
CA PHE A 455 27.98 1.59 16.05
C PHE A 455 28.11 1.29 17.54
N GLY A 456 29.04 1.98 18.22
CA GLY A 456 29.19 1.91 19.67
C GLY A 456 27.95 2.46 20.38
N LEU A 457 27.27 1.61 21.14
CA LEU A 457 25.98 1.92 21.76
C LEU A 457 26.19 2.54 23.15
N LYS A 458 25.91 3.85 23.28
CA LYS A 458 25.78 4.53 24.58
C LYS A 458 24.29 4.75 24.89
N GLY A 459 23.61 3.74 25.43
CA GLY A 459 22.21 3.86 25.90
C GLY A 459 21.35 2.62 25.69
N PRO A 460 20.12 2.60 26.24
CA PRO A 460 19.18 1.49 26.08
C PRO A 460 18.72 1.35 24.62
N ILE A 461 18.77 0.14 24.09
CA ILE A 461 18.34 -0.17 22.72
C ILE A 461 16.91 -0.67 22.77
N TYR A 462 16.03 0.04 22.06
CA TYR A 462 14.68 -0.46 21.83
C TYR A 462 14.71 -1.39 20.62
N ALA A 463 14.47 -2.67 20.84
CA ALA A 463 14.29 -3.62 19.76
C ALA A 463 13.04 -3.30 18.94
N ILE A 464 13.05 -3.66 17.66
CA ILE A 464 11.88 -3.47 16.80
C ILE A 464 10.79 -4.43 17.25
N HIS A 465 9.67 -3.87 17.67
CA HIS A 465 8.42 -4.59 17.87
C HIS A 465 7.56 -4.47 16.60
N GLY A 466 7.09 -5.60 16.10
CA GLY A 466 6.29 -5.62 14.87
C GLY A 466 4.89 -5.04 15.04
N PRO A 467 4.09 -5.02 13.96
CA PRO A 467 2.67 -4.71 14.08
C PRO A 467 2.05 -5.70 15.06
N GLN A 468 1.17 -5.18 15.89
CA GLN A 468 0.48 -6.03 16.85
C GLN A 468 -0.44 -7.01 16.12
N SER A 469 -0.88 -8.06 16.83
CA SER A 469 -1.76 -9.05 16.21
C SER A 469 -2.98 -8.37 15.58
N LEU A 470 -3.46 -8.91 14.45
CA LEU A 470 -4.61 -8.35 13.73
C LEU A 470 -5.81 -8.19 14.68
N TYR A 471 -6.02 -9.18 15.56
CA TYR A 471 -7.06 -9.14 16.59
C TYR A 471 -6.92 -7.94 17.54
N TRP A 472 -5.71 -7.59 17.94
CA TRP A 472 -5.46 -6.44 18.80
C TRP A 472 -5.74 -5.12 18.09
N THR A 473 -5.29 -4.98 16.84
CA THR A 473 -5.57 -3.78 16.03
C THR A 473 -7.08 -3.63 15.76
N ALA A 474 -7.78 -4.74 15.52
CA ALA A 474 -9.24 -4.76 15.36
C ALA A 474 -9.95 -4.41 16.67
N ALA A 475 -9.48 -4.92 17.81
CA ALA A 475 -10.03 -4.58 19.12
C ALA A 475 -9.88 -3.09 19.43
N LEU A 476 -8.73 -2.48 19.14
CA LEU A 476 -8.55 -1.04 19.30
C LEU A 476 -9.43 -0.21 18.36
N ALA A 477 -9.56 -0.62 17.10
CA ALA A 477 -10.48 0.04 16.17
C ALA A 477 -11.94 -0.06 16.62
N GLY A 478 -12.33 -1.22 17.15
CA GLY A 478 -13.64 -1.45 17.77
C GLY A 478 -13.85 -0.54 18.98
N ILE A 479 -12.89 -0.49 19.91
CA ILE A 479 -12.93 0.38 21.09
C ILE A 479 -13.04 1.85 20.66
N ALA A 480 -12.20 2.32 19.73
CA ALA A 480 -12.25 3.69 19.22
C ALA A 480 -13.64 4.01 18.62
N SER A 481 -14.21 3.09 17.87
CA SER A 481 -15.53 3.25 17.25
C SER A 481 -16.64 3.32 18.31
N ILE A 482 -16.60 2.45 19.33
CA ILE A 482 -17.56 2.44 20.44
C ILE A 482 -17.43 3.73 21.27
N THR A 483 -16.21 4.11 21.65
CA THR A 483 -15.94 5.34 22.39
C THR A 483 -16.43 6.57 21.63
N PHE A 484 -16.21 6.62 20.32
CA PHE A 484 -16.75 7.68 19.46
C PHE A 484 -18.27 7.74 19.52
N LEU A 485 -18.96 6.61 19.37
CA LEU A 485 -20.42 6.54 19.43
C LEU A 485 -20.96 6.95 20.81
N VAL A 486 -20.33 6.52 21.90
CA VAL A 486 -20.73 6.89 23.27
C VAL A 486 -20.61 8.40 23.46
N PHE A 487 -19.47 9.02 23.13
CA PHE A 487 -19.32 10.47 23.25
C PHE A 487 -20.28 11.23 22.36
N LEU A 488 -20.51 10.75 21.12
CA LEU A 488 -21.47 11.35 20.22
C LEU A 488 -22.89 11.32 20.79
N ILE A 489 -23.32 10.19 21.34
CA ILE A 489 -24.64 10.04 21.99
C ILE A 489 -24.74 10.95 23.22
N CYS A 490 -23.72 10.95 24.09
CA CYS A 490 -23.69 11.78 25.29
C CYS A 490 -23.77 13.27 24.94
N PHE A 491 -22.95 13.73 24.00
CA PHE A 491 -22.95 15.12 23.57
C PHE A 491 -24.26 15.51 22.89
N ASN A 492 -24.83 14.63 22.07
CA ASN A 492 -26.13 14.89 21.47
C ASN A 492 -27.22 15.01 22.55
N HIS A 493 -27.21 14.17 23.60
CA HIS A 493 -28.15 14.27 24.71
C HIS A 493 -27.98 15.52 25.58
N ILE A 494 -26.74 15.98 25.79
CA ILE A 494 -26.41 17.10 26.68
C ILE A 494 -26.63 18.44 25.96
N PHE A 495 -26.18 18.56 24.70
CA PHE A 495 -26.12 19.82 23.97
C PHE A 495 -27.25 20.02 22.97
N VAL A 496 -27.99 18.97 22.59
CA VAL A 496 -29.18 19.10 21.73
C VAL A 496 -30.44 18.96 22.60
N PRO A 497 -31.24 20.03 22.78
CA PRO A 497 -32.43 19.98 23.61
C PRO A 497 -33.40 18.90 23.15
N SER A 498 -33.65 17.91 24.02
CA SER A 498 -34.71 16.93 23.81
C SER A 498 -36.05 17.64 24.00
N GLY A 499 -36.74 17.97 22.90
CA GLY A 499 -38.11 18.45 22.93
C GLY A 499 -39.06 17.37 23.43
N LYS A 500 -39.06 17.09 24.74
CA LYS A 500 -40.02 16.21 25.39
C LYS A 500 -41.37 16.91 25.43
N ASN A 501 -42.26 16.51 24.53
CA ASN A 501 -43.70 16.70 24.70
C ASN A 501 -44.13 15.91 25.95
N THR A 502 -44.40 16.60 27.05
CA THR A 502 -45.16 16.04 28.17
C THR A 502 -46.62 15.96 27.76
N SER A 503 -47.08 14.78 27.32
CA SER A 503 -48.51 14.49 27.22
C SER A 503 -49.05 14.21 28.63
N GLY A 504 -49.31 15.28 29.39
CA GLY A 504 -50.15 15.23 30.56
C GLY A 504 -51.60 15.08 30.13
N HIS A 505 -52.20 13.95 30.46
CA HIS A 505 -53.66 13.80 30.49
C HIS A 505 -54.21 14.73 31.58
N HIS A 506 -54.87 15.81 31.20
CA HIS A 506 -56.07 16.29 31.88
C HIS A 506 -56.90 17.18 30.96
N SER A 507 -58.17 16.84 30.92
CA SER A 507 -59.29 17.45 30.21
C SER A 507 -59.62 18.87 30.70
N SER A 508 -59.79 19.83 29.78
CA SER A 508 -61.01 20.65 29.70
C SER A 508 -61.06 21.45 28.38
N LYS A 509 -62.28 21.75 27.96
CA LYS A 509 -62.67 22.44 26.72
C LYS A 509 -62.20 23.90 26.71
N GLN A 510 -61.98 24.45 25.50
CA GLN A 510 -62.71 25.61 24.95
C GLN A 510 -61.86 26.63 24.14
N THR A 511 -62.40 26.94 22.95
CA THR A 511 -62.28 28.16 22.12
C THR A 511 -61.04 28.48 21.28
N VAL A 512 -61.38 28.77 20.02
CA VAL A 512 -60.62 29.36 18.92
C VAL A 512 -59.96 30.69 19.31
N SER A 513 -58.66 30.83 19.05
CA SER A 513 -58.06 32.11 18.68
C SER A 513 -56.73 31.89 17.95
N SER A 514 -56.62 32.55 16.80
CA SER A 514 -55.45 32.68 15.95
C SER A 514 -54.26 33.29 16.70
N LYS A 515 -53.12 32.58 16.76
CA LYS A 515 -51.81 33.20 16.96
C LYS A 515 -50.70 32.33 16.37
N MET A 516 -49.83 32.97 15.60
CA MET A 516 -48.66 32.43 14.90
C MET A 516 -47.93 31.35 15.72
N LYS A 517 -47.79 30.15 15.15
CA LYS A 517 -46.76 29.21 15.60
C LYS A 517 -45.40 29.85 15.29
N ALA A 518 -44.67 30.25 16.33
CA ALA A 518 -43.26 30.62 16.21
C ALA A 518 -42.48 29.48 15.53
N PRO A 519 -41.50 29.79 14.67
CA PRO A 519 -40.69 28.75 14.04
C PRO A 519 -39.90 28.04 15.14
N LYS A 520 -40.01 26.70 15.20
CA LYS A 520 -39.11 25.88 16.02
C LYS A 520 -37.68 26.25 15.60
N GLU A 521 -36.94 26.92 16.49
CA GLU A 521 -35.51 27.14 16.32
C GLU A 521 -34.85 25.77 16.17
N LYS A 522 -34.49 25.42 14.93
CA LYS A 522 -33.65 24.26 14.66
C LYS A 522 -32.25 24.62 15.15
N SER A 523 -31.64 23.75 15.93
CA SER A 523 -30.24 23.91 16.31
C SER A 523 -29.38 24.13 15.04
N PRO A 524 -28.46 25.10 15.05
CA PRO A 524 -27.59 25.33 13.90
C PRO A 524 -26.77 24.08 13.55
N SER A 525 -26.60 23.77 12.27
CA SER A 525 -25.87 22.56 11.83
C SER A 525 -24.42 22.53 12.30
N TRP A 526 -23.78 23.70 12.45
CA TRP A 526 -22.42 23.81 12.97
C TRP A 526 -22.25 23.24 14.38
N VAL A 527 -23.32 23.22 15.20
CA VAL A 527 -23.29 22.61 16.52
C VAL A 527 -23.07 21.10 16.40
N ALA A 528 -23.82 20.43 15.51
CA ALA A 528 -23.67 18.99 15.28
C ALA A 528 -22.25 18.64 14.78
N ASP A 529 -21.68 19.47 13.92
CA ASP A 529 -20.30 19.29 13.43
C ASP A 529 -19.26 19.40 14.54
N ILE A 530 -19.39 20.39 15.42
CA ILE A 530 -18.51 20.52 16.59
C ILE A 530 -18.64 19.32 17.52
N LEU A 531 -19.86 18.81 17.74
CA LEU A 531 -20.08 17.61 18.56
C LEU A 531 -19.44 16.36 17.93
N ILE A 532 -19.50 16.21 16.61
CA ILE A 532 -18.85 15.09 15.90
C ILE A 532 -17.33 15.22 15.99
N ILE A 533 -16.77 16.40 15.70
CA ILE A 533 -15.32 16.65 15.72
C ILE A 533 -14.77 16.47 17.14
N SER A 534 -15.46 16.98 18.16
CA SER A 534 -15.05 16.79 19.56
C SER A 534 -15.11 15.32 19.98
N SER A 535 -16.20 14.60 19.67
CA SER A 535 -16.33 13.16 19.92
C SER A 535 -15.20 12.37 19.23
N PHE A 536 -14.85 12.77 18.02
CA PHE A 536 -13.76 12.20 17.25
C PHE A 536 -12.39 12.40 17.91
N ILE A 537 -12.06 13.64 18.28
CA ILE A 537 -10.79 13.99 18.94
C ILE A 537 -10.66 13.25 20.27
N ILE A 538 -11.72 13.21 21.07
CA ILE A 538 -11.73 12.51 22.37
C ILE A 538 -11.55 11.01 22.16
N SER A 539 -12.28 10.40 21.23
CA SER A 539 -12.11 8.98 20.91
C SER A 539 -10.67 8.64 20.50
N LEU A 540 -10.06 9.45 19.62
CA LEU A 540 -8.67 9.28 19.25
C LEU A 540 -7.72 9.44 20.44
N ALA A 541 -7.94 10.44 21.30
CA ALA A 541 -7.11 10.68 22.47
C ALA A 541 -7.20 9.52 23.49
N CYS A 542 -8.40 9.03 23.79
CA CYS A 542 -8.62 7.86 24.65
C CYS A 542 -7.93 6.62 24.09
N THR A 543 -8.12 6.35 22.80
CA THR A 543 -7.48 5.20 22.12
C THR A 543 -5.95 5.33 22.14
N SER A 544 -5.42 6.53 21.91
CA SER A 544 -3.99 6.83 22.00
C SER A 544 -3.44 6.51 23.38
N LEU A 545 -4.12 6.97 24.43
CA LEU A 545 -3.70 6.79 25.81
C LEU A 545 -3.65 5.30 26.17
N VAL A 546 -4.69 4.54 25.83
CA VAL A 546 -4.73 3.09 26.04
C VAL A 546 -3.57 2.41 25.31
N ALA A 547 -3.36 2.73 24.03
CA ALA A 547 -2.28 2.15 23.24
C ALA A 547 -0.88 2.50 23.80
N ILE A 548 -0.67 3.73 24.26
CA ILE A 548 0.57 4.18 24.91
C ILE A 548 0.81 3.43 26.22
N VAL A 549 -0.18 3.34 27.10
CA VAL A 549 -0.05 2.65 28.40
C VAL A 549 0.27 1.17 28.20
N LEU A 550 -0.44 0.50 27.28
CA LEU A 550 -0.18 -0.91 26.96
C LEU A 550 1.19 -1.12 26.33
N ARG A 551 1.68 -0.15 25.55
CA ARG A 551 3.03 -0.20 24.98
C ARG A 551 4.09 0.00 26.05
N TRP A 552 3.95 1.02 26.89
CA TRP A 552 4.89 1.30 27.98
C TRP A 552 5.05 0.08 28.89
N ARG A 553 3.94 -0.58 29.25
CA ARG A 553 3.97 -1.80 30.09
C ARG A 553 4.75 -2.95 29.45
N ARG A 554 4.79 -3.06 28.12
CA ARG A 554 5.59 -4.06 27.40
C ARG A 554 7.07 -3.69 27.37
N LEU A 555 7.38 -2.44 27.03
CA LEU A 555 8.77 -1.96 26.98
C LEU A 555 9.48 -2.14 28.34
N LYS A 556 8.78 -1.94 29.47
CA LYS A 556 9.34 -2.18 30.81
C LYS A 556 9.61 -3.64 31.15
N LYS A 557 9.00 -4.60 30.46
CA LYS A 557 9.16 -6.03 30.74
C LYS A 557 10.32 -6.67 29.95
N GLU A 558 10.83 -5.99 28.93
CA GLU A 558 11.71 -6.56 27.90
C GLU A 558 12.98 -5.72 27.69
N GLU A 559 13.63 -5.24 28.77
CA GLU A 559 14.97 -4.66 28.62
C GLU A 559 15.91 -5.71 28.01
N VAL A 560 16.30 -5.49 26.76
CA VAL A 560 17.09 -6.42 25.97
C VAL A 560 18.53 -6.43 26.52
N PRO A 561 19.11 -7.60 26.82
CA PRO A 561 20.51 -7.67 27.20
C PRO A 561 21.39 -7.06 26.11
N LEU A 562 22.32 -6.19 26.51
CA LEU A 562 23.35 -5.67 25.63
C LEU A 562 24.05 -6.86 24.96
N VAL A 563 23.90 -7.03 23.65
CA VAL A 563 24.60 -8.08 22.90
C VAL A 563 26.09 -7.81 23.05
N SER A 564 26.73 -8.60 23.91
CA SER A 564 28.17 -8.71 24.01
C SER A 564 28.71 -9.14 22.65
N SER A 565 29.73 -8.45 22.18
CA SER A 565 30.50 -8.69 20.95
C SER A 565 31.27 -10.02 20.99
N LYS A 566 30.58 -11.14 21.21
CA LYS A 566 31.17 -12.48 21.34
C LYS A 566 30.60 -13.56 20.42
N GLU A 567 29.65 -13.24 19.53
CA GLU A 567 29.10 -14.21 18.57
C GLU A 567 29.48 -13.93 17.10
N GLU A 568 30.64 -13.32 16.86
CA GLU A 568 31.29 -13.27 15.53
C GLU A 568 32.59 -14.12 15.49
N LYS A 569 32.64 -15.17 16.32
CA LYS A 569 33.73 -16.18 16.31
C LYS A 569 33.19 -17.60 16.13
N VAL A 570 32.30 -17.79 15.16
CA VAL A 570 32.06 -19.11 14.56
C VAL A 570 31.73 -18.87 13.10
N GLN A 571 32.77 -18.83 12.24
CA GLN A 571 32.84 -19.51 10.94
C GLN A 571 34.13 -19.11 10.19
N GLU A 572 35.28 -19.21 10.88
CA GLU A 572 36.59 -19.34 10.23
C GLU A 572 37.14 -20.72 10.62
N LEU A 573 36.66 -21.77 9.94
CA LEU A 573 37.39 -23.03 9.83
C LEU A 573 36.86 -23.83 8.64
N SER A 574 37.77 -24.47 7.91
CA SER A 574 37.62 -25.20 6.64
C SER A 574 37.68 -24.37 5.34
N SER A 575 38.67 -23.48 5.24
CA SER A 575 39.26 -23.12 3.94
C SER A 575 40.47 -24.02 3.67
N ILE A 576 40.27 -25.27 3.28
CA ILE A 576 41.21 -26.14 2.57
C ILE A 576 40.37 -27.33 2.06
N GLU A 577 40.42 -27.59 0.75
CA GLU A 577 39.78 -28.72 0.02
C GLU A 577 38.29 -28.63 -0.39
N THR A 578 37.84 -27.57 -1.09
CA THR A 578 36.58 -27.62 -1.90
C THR A 578 36.58 -26.70 -3.13
N LYS A 579 37.75 -26.43 -3.74
CA LYS A 579 37.83 -25.48 -4.88
C LYS A 579 37.33 -26.04 -6.22
N ASP A 580 37.40 -27.34 -6.46
CA ASP A 580 37.27 -27.87 -7.83
C ASP A 580 35.87 -28.42 -8.22
N VAL A 581 34.87 -28.43 -7.30
CA VAL A 581 33.55 -29.05 -7.57
C VAL A 581 32.38 -28.04 -7.67
N VAL A 582 32.53 -26.84 -7.09
CA VAL A 582 31.46 -25.80 -7.07
C VAL A 582 31.25 -25.15 -8.45
N GLU A 583 32.21 -25.27 -9.36
CA GLU A 583 32.22 -24.54 -10.64
C GLU A 583 31.31 -25.13 -11.72
N GLU A 584 30.89 -26.39 -11.63
CA GLU A 584 30.09 -27.01 -12.71
C GLU A 584 28.57 -26.70 -12.63
N GLU A 585 28.05 -26.25 -11.49
CA GLU A 585 26.60 -26.15 -11.27
C GLU A 585 26.03 -24.71 -11.35
N HIS A 586 26.86 -23.70 -11.11
CA HIS A 586 26.45 -22.29 -11.11
C HIS A 586 27.05 -21.54 -12.30
N GLU A 587 26.20 -20.90 -13.10
CA GLU A 587 26.62 -20.28 -14.36
C GLU A 587 26.70 -18.74 -14.24
N VAL A 588 27.82 -18.14 -14.64
CA VAL A 588 27.98 -16.67 -14.74
C VAL A 588 28.23 -16.29 -16.20
N HIS A 589 27.35 -15.45 -16.75
CA HIS A 589 27.37 -15.02 -18.14
C HIS A 589 27.66 -13.52 -18.25
N PHE A 590 28.64 -13.13 -19.06
CA PHE A 590 29.04 -11.74 -19.30
C PHE A 590 28.62 -11.26 -20.69
N GLY A 591 28.51 -9.93 -20.86
CA GLY A 591 28.37 -9.28 -22.17
C GLY A 591 27.00 -9.41 -22.86
N GLY A 592 26.01 -10.05 -22.22
CA GLY A 592 24.70 -10.30 -22.81
C GLY A 592 23.54 -10.19 -21.82
N ARG A 593 22.36 -9.79 -22.31
CA ARG A 593 21.11 -9.94 -21.55
C ARG A 593 20.69 -11.41 -21.57
N ALA A 594 20.17 -11.91 -20.45
CA ALA A 594 19.61 -13.26 -20.37
C ALA A 594 18.55 -13.46 -21.47
N ASN A 595 18.70 -14.49 -22.30
CA ASN A 595 17.60 -14.95 -23.15
C ASN A 595 16.59 -15.70 -22.28
N LEU A 596 15.71 -14.93 -21.64
CA LEU A 596 14.72 -15.47 -20.69
C LEU A 596 13.83 -16.55 -21.32
N LYS A 597 13.61 -16.53 -22.64
CA LYS A 597 12.79 -17.51 -23.35
C LYS A 597 13.45 -18.89 -23.39
N ASP A 598 14.74 -18.92 -23.67
CA ASP A 598 15.52 -20.16 -23.77
C ASP A 598 15.72 -20.74 -22.38
N GLU A 599 16.09 -19.89 -21.42
CA GLU A 599 16.25 -20.28 -20.01
C GLU A 599 14.95 -20.82 -19.41
N PHE A 600 13.81 -20.18 -19.67
CA PHE A 600 12.50 -20.71 -19.29
C PHE A 600 12.25 -22.08 -19.92
N SER A 601 12.51 -22.22 -21.22
CA SER A 601 12.22 -23.46 -21.93
C SER A 601 13.10 -24.61 -21.43
N LYS A 602 14.38 -24.34 -21.14
CA LYS A 602 15.31 -25.30 -20.53
C LYS A 602 14.81 -25.76 -19.16
N PHE A 603 14.45 -24.83 -18.28
CA PHE A 603 13.93 -25.16 -16.95
C PHE A 603 12.62 -25.96 -16.99
N LEU A 604 11.70 -25.62 -17.90
CA LEU A 604 10.43 -26.35 -18.06
C LEU A 604 10.65 -27.79 -18.55
N ASN A 605 11.61 -28.00 -19.46
CA ASN A 605 11.95 -29.34 -19.95
C ASN A 605 12.59 -30.19 -18.85
N GLU A 606 13.41 -29.58 -17.98
CA GLU A 606 14.07 -30.27 -16.86
C GLU A 606 13.09 -30.68 -15.73
N THR A 607 11.88 -30.10 -15.67
CA THR A 607 10.95 -30.24 -14.53
C THR A 607 9.74 -31.15 -14.80
N ASN A 608 9.65 -31.81 -15.97
CA ASN A 608 8.72 -32.90 -16.29
C ASN A 608 7.25 -32.73 -15.79
N GLY A 609 6.67 -31.53 -15.94
CA GLY A 609 5.23 -31.32 -15.70
C GLY A 609 4.77 -31.05 -14.27
N SER A 610 5.69 -30.73 -13.35
CA SER A 610 5.40 -30.34 -11.95
C SER A 610 4.67 -28.98 -11.81
N ASP A 611 4.14 -28.67 -10.62
CA ASP A 611 3.62 -27.33 -10.30
C ASP A 611 4.78 -26.35 -10.04
N ILE A 612 4.87 -25.29 -10.87
CA ILE A 612 6.00 -24.36 -10.90
C ILE A 612 5.55 -22.96 -10.45
N GLY A 613 6.17 -22.49 -9.38
CA GLY A 613 6.06 -21.10 -8.93
C GLY A 613 7.08 -20.21 -9.62
N VAL A 614 6.62 -19.28 -10.46
CA VAL A 614 7.47 -18.26 -11.08
C VAL A 614 7.35 -16.97 -10.29
N LEU A 615 8.42 -16.55 -9.62
CA LEU A 615 8.47 -15.29 -8.88
C LEU A 615 9.45 -14.32 -9.56
N VAL A 616 9.01 -13.08 -9.77
CA VAL A 616 9.83 -12.06 -10.47
C VAL A 616 9.90 -10.77 -9.66
N SER A 617 11.10 -10.22 -9.53
CA SER A 617 11.37 -8.97 -8.82
C SER A 617 12.42 -8.14 -9.56
N GLY A 618 12.06 -6.93 -9.99
CA GLY A 618 12.94 -6.10 -10.82
C GLY A 618 12.19 -5.04 -11.62
N PRO A 619 12.78 -4.53 -12.72
CA PRO A 619 12.14 -3.55 -13.61
C PRO A 619 10.80 -4.05 -14.19
N GLU A 620 9.84 -3.15 -14.41
CA GLU A 620 8.52 -3.51 -14.96
C GLU A 620 8.61 -4.22 -16.32
N THR A 621 9.52 -3.79 -17.20
CA THR A 621 9.76 -4.45 -18.50
C THR A 621 10.18 -5.91 -18.36
N MET A 622 10.92 -6.24 -17.29
CA MET A 622 11.31 -7.64 -17.00
C MET A 622 10.12 -8.44 -16.48
N LYS A 623 9.31 -7.86 -15.59
CA LYS A 623 8.09 -8.50 -15.07
C LYS A 623 7.09 -8.79 -16.20
N GLU A 624 6.88 -7.83 -17.10
CA GLU A 624 6.02 -7.96 -18.27
C GLU A 624 6.53 -9.05 -19.23
N ALA A 625 7.84 -9.09 -19.49
CA ALA A 625 8.45 -10.11 -20.32
C ALA A 625 8.24 -11.53 -19.75
N VAL A 626 8.51 -11.72 -18.45
CA VAL A 626 8.29 -13.03 -17.81
C VAL A 626 6.81 -13.39 -17.74
N ALA A 627 5.92 -12.42 -17.45
CA ALA A 627 4.47 -12.65 -17.47
C ALA A 627 3.98 -13.11 -18.85
N SER A 628 4.47 -12.46 -19.92
CA SER A 628 4.17 -12.84 -21.30
C SER A 628 4.66 -14.26 -21.62
N LEU A 629 5.89 -14.62 -21.19
CA LEU A 629 6.43 -15.98 -21.38
C LEU A 629 5.59 -17.04 -20.64
N CYS A 630 5.21 -16.77 -19.39
CA CYS A 630 4.30 -17.64 -18.64
C CYS A 630 2.98 -17.82 -19.39
N GLN A 631 2.38 -16.74 -19.90
CA GLN A 631 1.13 -16.79 -20.65
C GLN A 631 1.26 -17.57 -21.97
N GLN A 632 2.32 -17.37 -22.74
CA GLN A 632 2.58 -18.09 -23.99
C GLN A 632 2.72 -19.60 -23.77
N LYS A 633 3.48 -20.00 -22.73
CA LYS A 633 3.69 -21.41 -22.41
C LYS A 633 2.46 -22.08 -21.77
N SER A 634 1.62 -21.31 -21.09
CA SER A 634 0.36 -21.80 -20.51
C SER A 634 -0.78 -21.86 -21.54
N GLY A 635 -0.77 -20.99 -22.56
CA GLY A 635 -1.86 -20.79 -23.51
C GLY A 635 -1.86 -21.68 -24.76
N CYS A 636 -0.85 -22.54 -24.95
CA CYS A 636 -0.80 -23.42 -26.12
C CYS A 636 -1.67 -24.68 -25.90
N PHE A 637 -2.97 -24.57 -26.18
CA PHE A 637 -3.88 -25.69 -26.40
C PHE A 637 -3.53 -26.39 -27.71
N GLN A 638 -2.45 -27.17 -27.74
CA GLN A 638 -2.29 -28.21 -28.76
C GLN A 638 -3.05 -29.46 -28.31
N ILE A 639 -4.11 -29.79 -29.05
CA ILE A 639 -4.84 -31.04 -29.00
C ILE A 639 -3.92 -32.10 -29.59
N GLY A 640 -3.40 -33.01 -28.75
CA GLY A 640 -2.62 -34.17 -29.21
C GLY A 640 -1.22 -34.28 -28.64
N ASN A 641 -1.09 -34.44 -27.31
CA ASN A 641 -0.14 -35.42 -26.73
C ASN A 641 -0.36 -35.56 -25.22
N LYS A 642 -0.30 -36.81 -24.73
CA LYS A 642 -0.53 -37.22 -23.32
C LYS A 642 0.67 -36.90 -22.39
N GLU A 643 1.36 -35.78 -22.57
CA GLU A 643 2.37 -35.33 -21.61
C GLU A 643 1.72 -34.40 -20.58
N LYS A 644 1.96 -34.66 -19.28
CA LYS A 644 1.54 -33.76 -18.20
C LYS A 644 2.21 -32.40 -18.40
N LYS A 645 1.45 -31.39 -18.86
CA LYS A 645 1.98 -30.04 -19.06
C LYS A 645 2.29 -29.37 -17.72
N PRO A 646 3.41 -28.64 -17.58
CA PRO A 646 3.73 -27.92 -16.35
C PRO A 646 2.70 -26.83 -16.07
N TYR A 647 2.21 -26.76 -14.82
CA TYR A 647 1.31 -25.69 -14.39
C TYR A 647 2.14 -24.52 -13.87
N LEU A 648 2.04 -23.36 -14.52
CA LEU A 648 2.82 -22.17 -14.19
C LEU A 648 1.98 -21.17 -13.39
N SER A 649 2.44 -20.85 -12.19
CA SER A 649 1.85 -19.80 -11.36
C SER A 649 2.79 -18.60 -11.28
N PHE A 650 2.43 -17.51 -11.96
CA PHE A 650 3.21 -16.26 -11.98
C PHE A 650 2.90 -15.34 -10.79
N HIS A 651 3.95 -14.82 -10.15
CA HIS A 651 3.90 -13.86 -9.05
C HIS A 651 4.90 -12.72 -9.30
N ALA A 652 4.40 -11.50 -9.40
CA ALA A 652 5.23 -10.30 -9.48
C ALA A 652 5.40 -9.70 -8.07
N LEU A 653 6.61 -9.75 -7.54
CA LEU A 653 6.97 -9.05 -6.31
C LEU A 653 7.26 -7.58 -6.69
N THR A 654 6.42 -6.67 -6.21
CA THR A 654 6.52 -5.24 -6.54
C THR A 654 6.70 -4.44 -5.26
N PHE A 655 7.86 -3.80 -5.12
CA PHE A 655 8.22 -3.00 -3.95
C PHE A 655 8.33 -1.50 -4.26
N THR A 656 7.84 -1.07 -5.42
CA THR A 656 7.81 0.35 -5.81
C THR A 656 6.44 0.93 -5.49
N LEU A 657 6.36 1.80 -4.48
CA LEU A 657 5.22 2.69 -4.23
C LEU A 657 5.10 3.76 -5.32
#